data_AF-A0A2T7DNZ5-F1
#
_entry.id   AF-A0A2T7DNZ5-F1
#
_cell.length_a   1.000
_cell.length_b   1.000
_cell.length_c   1.000
_cell.angle_alpha   90.00
_cell.angle_beta   90.00
_cell.angle_gamma   90.00
#
_symmetry.space_group_name_H-M   'P 1'
#
loop_
_entity.id
_entity.type
_entity.pdbx_description
1 polymer ?
#
loop_
_entity_poly.entity_id
_entity_poly.type
_entity_poly.pdbx_seq_one_letter_code
_entity_poly.pdbx_strand_id
1 'polypeptide(L)'
;MASPAHSQTTKKHHARLNNPFPRAIPAAAIRNGDAAPRLSFAPASKLAHAHDFPVGTRFRLCWDPSLGGEVALSRVPSGGGDARRAMWESVPGVAFLSAASVATEADECRGSFALRDGRARLVPHRQHVDKIKAFYRCDAEAGADLLRGAALKASDATRFPVLVITGLLSAKQSSAASCSCCGLRSGGRRARGAAGRPALSARYWILLEEKTDTQVAFSVNIGDYQWTCAHADPAKSPPATVTTTTTTTTTTTPRIHRPSLRLRLSARVQRPTSKKTRLAPNREETSSLLPPEPERAEARPEEFNRVFLTYASSRDERFYGFGEQFSRVEFKGKRVPVLVQEQGIGRGDQPITFAANLVSYRSGGNWSTTYAPSPFYMTSKMRSLYLEGYDYSIFDLTKPDRVQIQIFGNSVQGRILDGDSPTQLLTSYTESTGRPPVLPRWITSGAVVGMQGGTDTVRRVWKELQDYDVPVSAFWLQDWVGQRKTAIGSQLWWNWEVDDAHYNGWKDLVGDLRSSGIRTMTYCNPCLVPMDQKPNTKRHLFEEAKKLGILVKDEAGEPYMMPNTAFDVAMLDFTNPEARAWFKKILRGMVDDGVSGWMADFGEGLPLDARLHSGEDPVAAHNRYPELWARVNREFADEWQAGSVAATAAEEDGGGAGGDDGLVFFVRSGFRESSRWAMLFWEGDQMVSWQANDGIKSSVVGLLSGGLSGFPLNHSDAGGYCTVDLPFLRYRRGEELLLRWMEVNAFTVVFRTHEGNKPASNCQFYSNSRTLAHFARCAKLYKAWEFYRAQLVREAAAAGLPVTRHLFLHYPADERVQALTYQQFLVGTEMLVVPVLDKGRSAVTAYFPAGAGAWRHVWTGDEYGAGAQGGFEAEVQAPVGYPAVFVRAGSPVGERFLTNLRDLKVL
;
A
#
# COMPACT_ATOMS: atom_id res chain seq x y z
N MET A 1 4.21 -10.05 -29.75
CA MET A 1 3.08 -9.97 -28.80
C MET A 1 2.75 -8.50 -28.63
N ALA A 2 1.49 -8.10 -28.69
CA ALA A 2 1.11 -6.71 -28.39
C ALA A 2 1.15 -6.49 -26.87
N SER A 3 1.62 -5.32 -26.42
CA SER A 3 1.56 -4.96 -25.00
C SER A 3 0.09 -4.78 -24.56
N PRO A 4 -0.29 -5.15 -23.32
CA PRO A 4 -1.62 -4.83 -22.80
C PRO A 4 -1.89 -3.33 -22.87
N ALA A 5 -3.15 -2.94 -23.10
CA ALA A 5 -3.50 -1.53 -23.19
C ALA A 5 -3.38 -0.83 -21.82
N HIS A 6 -2.30 -0.06 -21.64
CA HIS A 6 -2.12 0.81 -20.49
C HIS A 6 -3.32 1.75 -20.31
N SER A 7 -3.71 1.99 -19.06
CA SER A 7 -4.71 3.01 -18.77
C SER A 7 -4.14 4.37 -19.17
N GLN A 8 -4.84 5.13 -20.03
CA GLN A 8 -4.48 6.52 -20.32
C GLN A 8 -4.78 7.38 -19.10
N THR A 9 -3.89 7.31 -18.10
CA THR A 9 -3.86 8.19 -16.94
C THR A 9 -3.21 9.49 -17.39
N THR A 10 -4.01 10.55 -17.53
CA THR A 10 -3.49 11.87 -17.91
C THR A 10 -3.18 12.68 -16.66
N LYS A 11 -1.91 13.06 -16.49
CA LYS A 11 -1.45 13.93 -15.41
C LYS A 11 -1.76 15.39 -15.75
N LYS A 12 -2.28 16.14 -14.79
CA LYS A 12 -2.40 17.60 -14.91
C LYS A 12 -1.33 18.27 -14.06
N HIS A 13 -0.29 18.79 -14.70
CA HIS A 13 0.70 19.63 -14.03
C HIS A 13 0.02 20.89 -13.48
N HIS A 14 -0.28 20.89 -12.18
CA HIS A 14 -0.84 22.04 -11.50
C HIS A 14 0.27 23.01 -11.07
N ALA A 15 0.72 23.85 -12.01
CA ALA A 15 1.40 25.12 -11.73
C ALA A 15 0.45 26.16 -11.10
N ARG A 16 -0.44 25.74 -10.18
CA ARG A 16 -1.56 26.53 -9.66
C ARG A 16 -1.36 26.87 -8.19
N LEU A 17 -0.71 28.01 -7.96
CA LEU A 17 -0.74 28.76 -6.69
C LEU A 17 -2.18 29.13 -6.21
N ASN A 18 -3.20 29.03 -7.07
CA ASN A 18 -4.52 29.65 -6.86
C ASN A 18 -5.66 28.68 -6.49
N ASN A 19 -5.39 27.45 -6.05
CA ASN A 19 -6.43 26.64 -5.40
C ASN A 19 -5.86 25.65 -4.36
N PRO A 20 -5.75 26.06 -3.08
CA PRO A 20 -5.28 25.18 -2.01
C PRO A 20 -6.28 24.08 -1.62
N PHE A 21 -7.51 24.15 -2.13
CA PHE A 21 -8.57 23.19 -1.80
C PHE A 21 -8.54 21.99 -2.75
N PRO A 22 -8.15 20.77 -2.31
CA PRO A 22 -8.50 19.58 -3.06
C PRO A 22 -10.02 19.53 -3.17
N ARG A 23 -10.55 19.45 -4.40
CA ARG A 23 -11.99 19.20 -4.58
C ARG A 23 -12.31 17.87 -3.90
N ALA A 24 -13.32 17.88 -3.02
CA ALA A 24 -13.83 16.65 -2.41
C ALA A 24 -14.04 15.60 -3.50
N ILE A 25 -13.55 14.37 -3.28
CA ILE A 25 -13.60 13.27 -4.26
C ILE A 25 -15.06 13.15 -4.72
N PRO A 26 -15.38 13.51 -5.97
CA PRO A 26 -16.76 13.45 -6.43
C PRO A 26 -17.21 11.99 -6.39
N ALA A 27 -18.49 11.76 -6.06
CA ALA A 27 -19.07 10.43 -6.13
C ALA A 27 -18.68 9.76 -7.45
N ALA A 28 -18.28 8.48 -7.37
CA ALA A 28 -17.73 7.75 -8.50
C ALA A 28 -18.62 7.91 -9.74
N ALA A 29 -18.01 8.12 -10.91
CA ALA A 29 -18.74 8.34 -12.15
C ALA A 29 -19.59 7.12 -12.57
N ILE A 30 -19.29 5.96 -11.99
CA ILE A 30 -20.08 4.74 -11.97
C ILE A 30 -20.69 4.65 -10.56
N ARG A 31 -22.01 4.62 -10.44
CA ARG A 31 -22.69 4.44 -9.15
C ARG A 31 -22.70 2.95 -8.80
N ASN A 32 -22.78 2.60 -7.51
CA ASN A 32 -22.74 1.19 -7.09
C ASN A 32 -23.85 0.33 -7.72
N GLY A 33 -25.00 0.95 -8.07
CA GLY A 33 -26.09 0.28 -8.82
C GLY A 33 -25.81 0.06 -10.31
N ASP A 34 -24.89 0.83 -10.91
CA ASP A 34 -24.39 0.61 -12.27
C ASP A 34 -23.36 -0.55 -12.27
N ALA A 35 -22.54 -0.63 -11.22
CA ALA A 35 -21.52 -1.67 -11.06
C ALA A 35 -22.04 -3.02 -10.51
N ALA A 36 -23.27 -3.07 -9.97
CA ALA A 36 -23.94 -4.29 -9.51
C ALA A 36 -25.22 -4.59 -10.33
N PRO A 37 -25.11 -4.90 -11.64
CA PRO A 37 -26.26 -5.17 -12.49
C PRO A 37 -26.98 -6.48 -12.13
N ARG A 38 -28.10 -6.79 -12.81
CA ARG A 38 -28.80 -8.06 -12.61
C ARG A 38 -27.98 -9.24 -13.13
N LEU A 39 -27.97 -10.32 -12.35
CA LEU A 39 -27.50 -11.64 -12.80
C LEU A 39 -28.53 -12.27 -13.74
N SER A 40 -28.08 -13.18 -14.59
CA SER A 40 -28.95 -14.01 -15.43
C SER A 40 -28.23 -15.31 -15.81
N PHE A 41 -29.02 -16.35 -16.08
CA PHE A 41 -28.59 -17.67 -16.50
C PHE A 41 -29.73 -18.29 -17.31
N ALA A 42 -29.43 -19.25 -18.19
CA ALA A 42 -30.44 -19.81 -19.09
C ALA A 42 -31.33 -20.86 -18.39
N PRO A 43 -32.69 -20.73 -18.42
CA PRO A 43 -33.60 -21.67 -17.74
C PRO A 43 -33.52 -23.12 -18.22
N ALA A 44 -33.06 -23.36 -19.45
CA ALA A 44 -32.89 -24.69 -20.05
C ALA A 44 -31.46 -25.25 -19.93
N SER A 45 -30.60 -24.62 -19.11
CA SER A 45 -29.20 -25.05 -18.92
C SER A 45 -29.04 -26.00 -17.73
N LYS A 46 -27.85 -26.61 -17.60
CA LYS A 46 -27.48 -27.38 -16.39
C LYS A 46 -27.46 -26.54 -15.09
N LEU A 47 -27.62 -25.22 -15.18
CA LEU A 47 -27.72 -24.30 -14.04
C LEU A 47 -29.18 -24.09 -13.57
N ALA A 48 -30.15 -24.82 -14.13
CA ALA A 48 -31.57 -24.76 -13.74
C ALA A 48 -31.88 -25.35 -12.36
N HIS A 49 -30.96 -26.09 -11.77
CA HIS A 49 -31.08 -26.71 -10.44
C HIS A 49 -29.90 -26.34 -9.55
N ALA A 50 -30.08 -26.42 -8.23
CA ALA A 50 -29.01 -26.22 -7.28
C ALA A 50 -27.93 -27.31 -7.41
N HIS A 51 -26.65 -26.95 -7.25
CA HIS A 51 -25.54 -27.88 -7.48
C HIS A 51 -24.28 -27.48 -6.70
N ASP A 52 -23.66 -28.45 -6.01
CA ASP A 52 -22.35 -28.32 -5.35
C ASP A 52 -21.21 -28.66 -6.32
N PHE A 53 -20.31 -27.72 -6.57
CA PHE A 53 -19.12 -27.93 -7.41
C PHE A 53 -17.84 -28.06 -6.56
N PRO A 54 -16.98 -29.05 -6.82
CA PRO A 54 -15.72 -29.18 -6.11
C PRO A 54 -14.68 -28.14 -6.53
N VAL A 55 -14.06 -27.51 -5.54
CA VAL A 55 -12.85 -26.69 -5.65
C VAL A 55 -11.79 -27.40 -4.82
N GLY A 56 -10.94 -28.18 -5.49
CA GLY A 56 -10.03 -29.12 -4.85
C GLY A 56 -10.74 -30.16 -3.97
N THR A 57 -10.02 -30.58 -2.94
CA THR A 57 -10.45 -31.59 -1.96
C THR A 57 -11.17 -30.97 -0.76
N ARG A 58 -10.80 -29.74 -0.38
CA ARG A 58 -11.24 -29.07 0.85
C ARG A 58 -12.41 -28.12 0.68
N PHE A 59 -12.72 -27.65 -0.53
CA PHE A 59 -13.71 -26.58 -0.74
C PHE A 59 -14.82 -26.95 -1.74
N ARG A 60 -15.98 -26.31 -1.58
CA ARG A 60 -17.16 -26.46 -2.45
C ARG A 60 -17.73 -25.08 -2.78
N LEU A 61 -18.06 -24.87 -4.05
CA LEU A 61 -18.88 -23.76 -4.50
C LEU A 61 -20.31 -24.28 -4.72
N CYS A 62 -21.26 -23.85 -3.90
CA CYS A 62 -22.68 -24.07 -4.16
C CYS A 62 -23.16 -23.07 -5.22
N TRP A 63 -24.03 -23.51 -6.12
CA TRP A 63 -24.85 -22.67 -7.01
C TRP A 63 -26.32 -22.90 -6.67
N ASP A 64 -27.09 -21.84 -6.43
CA ASP A 64 -28.55 -21.93 -6.20
C ASP A 64 -29.34 -20.97 -7.13
N PRO A 65 -30.04 -21.51 -8.15
CA PRO A 65 -30.87 -20.71 -9.05
C PRO A 65 -32.19 -20.25 -8.42
N SER A 66 -32.67 -20.90 -7.36
CA SER A 66 -33.88 -20.48 -6.62
C SER A 66 -33.65 -19.18 -5.85
N LEU A 67 -32.42 -18.97 -5.39
CA LEU A 67 -31.91 -17.71 -4.81
C LEU A 67 -31.39 -16.74 -5.89
N GLY A 68 -31.88 -16.88 -7.13
CA GLY A 68 -31.53 -15.98 -8.24
C GLY A 68 -30.12 -16.18 -8.79
N GLY A 69 -29.53 -17.37 -8.64
CA GLY A 69 -28.18 -17.68 -9.09
C GLY A 69 -27.11 -17.32 -8.06
N GLU A 70 -27.41 -17.50 -6.78
CA GLU A 70 -26.44 -17.31 -5.70
C GLU A 70 -25.26 -18.28 -5.87
N VAL A 71 -24.06 -17.81 -5.57
CA VAL A 71 -22.85 -18.64 -5.50
C VAL A 71 -22.19 -18.47 -4.13
N ALA A 72 -21.97 -19.58 -3.42
CA ALA A 72 -21.37 -19.57 -2.08
C ALA A 72 -20.19 -20.53 -1.99
N LEU A 73 -19.01 -20.01 -1.63
CA LEU A 73 -17.80 -20.79 -1.39
C LEU A 73 -17.71 -21.15 0.10
N SER A 74 -17.55 -22.44 0.38
CA SER A 74 -17.44 -22.97 1.74
C SER A 74 -16.40 -24.09 1.82
N ARG A 75 -15.88 -24.30 3.03
CA ARG A 75 -15.05 -25.46 3.36
C ARG A 75 -15.93 -26.70 3.59
N VAL A 76 -15.44 -27.86 3.14
CA VAL A 76 -16.02 -29.16 3.46
C VAL A 76 -15.76 -29.47 4.94
N PRO A 77 -16.80 -29.72 5.77
CA PRO A 77 -16.61 -30.08 7.17
C PRO A 77 -15.86 -31.42 7.30
N SER A 78 -14.81 -31.45 8.12
CA SER A 78 -13.99 -32.66 8.36
C SER A 78 -14.71 -33.77 9.13
N GLY A 79 -15.96 -33.58 9.56
CA GLY A 79 -16.64 -34.43 10.55
C GLY A 79 -18.16 -34.55 10.40
N GLY A 80 -18.71 -34.44 9.18
CA GLY A 80 -20.10 -34.80 8.89
C GLY A 80 -21.22 -33.89 9.44
N GLY A 81 -20.89 -32.78 10.11
CA GLY A 81 -21.88 -31.79 10.55
C GLY A 81 -22.38 -30.89 9.41
N ASP A 82 -23.66 -30.50 9.45
CA ASP A 82 -24.36 -29.78 8.36
C ASP A 82 -24.00 -28.29 8.22
N ALA A 83 -23.47 -27.65 9.26
CA ALA A 83 -23.26 -26.20 9.29
C ALA A 83 -22.02 -25.76 8.48
N ARG A 84 -22.20 -25.55 7.16
CA ARG A 84 -21.18 -24.96 6.27
C ARG A 84 -21.06 -23.44 6.50
N ARG A 85 -19.94 -22.94 7.03
CA ARG A 85 -19.63 -21.49 7.01
C ARG A 85 -19.28 -21.06 5.60
N ALA A 86 -20.04 -20.12 5.03
CA ALA A 86 -19.69 -19.46 3.78
C ALA A 86 -18.53 -18.47 3.99
N MET A 87 -17.39 -18.75 3.35
CA MET A 87 -16.19 -17.92 3.34
C MET A 87 -16.39 -16.69 2.43
N TRP A 88 -17.16 -16.86 1.36
CA TRP A 88 -17.53 -15.84 0.38
C TRP A 88 -18.86 -16.24 -0.27
N GLU A 89 -19.76 -15.29 -0.51
CA GLU A 89 -21.07 -15.53 -1.14
C GLU A 89 -21.50 -14.34 -2.00
N SER A 90 -22.12 -14.57 -3.16
CA SER A 90 -22.69 -13.49 -3.96
C SER A 90 -23.97 -12.93 -3.33
N VAL A 91 -24.41 -11.75 -3.79
CA VAL A 91 -25.74 -11.25 -3.42
C VAL A 91 -26.79 -11.90 -4.31
N PRO A 92 -27.86 -12.51 -3.77
CA PRO A 92 -28.96 -13.12 -4.53
C PRO A 92 -29.48 -12.26 -5.69
N GLY A 93 -29.53 -12.84 -6.90
CA GLY A 93 -30.02 -12.17 -8.12
C GLY A 93 -29.13 -11.04 -8.69
N VAL A 94 -27.98 -10.76 -8.07
CA VAL A 94 -27.08 -9.66 -8.46
C VAL A 94 -25.80 -10.20 -9.07
N ALA A 95 -25.29 -9.49 -10.08
CA ALA A 95 -24.03 -9.81 -10.71
C ALA A 95 -22.87 -9.72 -9.70
N PHE A 96 -22.14 -10.82 -9.53
CA PHE A 96 -20.92 -10.86 -8.74
C PHE A 96 -19.69 -10.36 -9.50
N LEU A 97 -19.77 -10.30 -10.84
CA LEU A 97 -18.76 -9.72 -11.72
C LEU A 97 -19.40 -8.68 -12.66
N SER A 98 -18.73 -7.55 -12.81
CA SER A 98 -19.12 -6.46 -13.70
C SER A 98 -17.89 -5.71 -14.21
N ALA A 99 -18.02 -4.95 -15.30
CA ALA A 99 -16.89 -4.24 -15.91
C ALA A 99 -17.30 -2.96 -16.64
N ALA A 100 -16.41 -1.97 -16.65
CA ALA A 100 -16.62 -0.69 -17.33
C ALA A 100 -15.37 -0.18 -18.08
N SER A 101 -15.58 0.77 -18.99
CA SER A 101 -14.52 1.48 -19.71
C SER A 101 -14.53 2.95 -19.30
N VAL A 102 -13.42 3.41 -18.73
CA VAL A 102 -13.31 4.72 -18.08
C VAL A 102 -11.95 5.36 -18.36
N ALA A 103 -11.90 6.68 -18.57
CA ALA A 103 -10.64 7.43 -18.57
C ALA A 103 -10.29 7.87 -17.14
N THR A 104 -9.05 7.64 -16.70
CA THR A 104 -8.55 8.13 -15.41
C THR A 104 -7.88 9.49 -15.58
N GLU A 105 -8.22 10.45 -14.73
CA GLU A 105 -7.36 11.61 -14.48
C GLU A 105 -6.59 11.36 -13.18
N ALA A 106 -5.29 11.61 -13.16
CA ALA A 106 -4.49 11.62 -11.93
C ALA A 106 -4.06 13.06 -11.60
N ASP A 107 -4.30 13.44 -10.35
CA ASP A 107 -3.79 14.65 -9.72
C ASP A 107 -2.74 14.24 -8.69
N GLU A 108 -1.51 14.72 -8.85
CA GLU A 108 -0.34 14.35 -8.06
C GLU A 108 0.38 15.60 -7.57
N CYS A 109 0.73 15.61 -6.28
CA CYS A 109 1.64 16.60 -5.72
C CYS A 109 2.47 15.95 -4.62
N ARG A 110 3.80 15.88 -4.80
CA ARG A 110 4.77 15.46 -3.77
C ARG A 110 4.40 14.16 -3.05
N GLY A 111 4.24 13.07 -3.80
CA GLY A 111 3.85 11.76 -3.23
C GLY A 111 2.42 11.67 -2.71
N SER A 112 1.58 12.71 -2.86
CA SER A 112 0.14 12.66 -2.59
C SER A 112 -0.65 12.59 -3.89
N PHE A 113 -1.56 11.61 -4.01
CA PHE A 113 -2.25 11.29 -5.26
C PHE A 113 -3.78 11.36 -5.11
N ALA A 114 -4.47 11.70 -6.20
CA ALA A 114 -5.90 11.46 -6.38
C ALA A 114 -6.16 10.97 -7.80
N LEU A 115 -6.55 9.70 -7.92
CA LEU A 115 -7.06 9.15 -9.16
C LEU A 115 -8.57 9.38 -9.22
N ARG A 116 -9.06 9.86 -10.36
CA ARG A 116 -10.47 10.11 -10.60
C ARG A 116 -10.93 9.49 -11.91
N ASP A 117 -11.98 8.68 -11.80
CA ASP A 117 -12.76 8.21 -12.92
C ASP A 117 -13.54 9.36 -13.59
N GLY A 118 -13.29 9.55 -14.89
CA GLY A 118 -14.14 10.31 -15.79
C GLY A 118 -15.47 9.61 -16.07
N ARG A 119 -16.30 10.16 -16.98
CA ARG A 119 -17.58 9.53 -17.34
C ARG A 119 -17.33 8.15 -17.98
N ALA A 120 -18.02 7.13 -17.48
CA ALA A 120 -18.00 5.79 -18.08
C ALA A 120 -18.50 5.82 -19.53
N ARG A 121 -17.71 5.26 -20.44
CA ARG A 121 -18.06 5.11 -21.87
C ARG A 121 -19.01 3.94 -22.07
N LEU A 122 -18.71 2.84 -21.39
CA LEU A 122 -19.52 1.64 -21.28
C LEU A 122 -20.11 1.55 -19.86
N VAL A 123 -21.43 1.46 -19.76
CA VAL A 123 -22.15 1.27 -18.49
C VAL A 123 -22.53 -0.21 -18.37
N PRO A 124 -22.17 -0.90 -17.26
CA PRO A 124 -22.53 -2.30 -17.10
C PRO A 124 -24.06 -2.47 -17.06
N HIS A 125 -24.56 -3.54 -17.67
CA HIS A 125 -26.01 -3.75 -17.80
C HIS A 125 -26.48 -5.13 -17.32
N ARG A 126 -25.67 -6.17 -17.52
CA ARG A 126 -26.01 -7.56 -17.16
C ARG A 126 -24.75 -8.42 -17.09
N GLN A 127 -24.75 -9.35 -16.13
CA GLN A 127 -23.91 -10.55 -16.17
C GLN A 127 -24.78 -11.74 -16.61
N HIS A 128 -24.28 -12.57 -17.52
CA HIS A 128 -24.87 -13.85 -17.88
C HIS A 128 -23.89 -14.98 -17.56
N VAL A 129 -24.33 -16.02 -16.86
CA VAL A 129 -23.53 -17.22 -16.59
C VAL A 129 -23.87 -18.29 -17.63
N ASP A 130 -22.92 -18.63 -18.49
CA ASP A 130 -23.08 -19.70 -19.50
C ASP A 130 -22.97 -21.08 -18.85
N LYS A 131 -21.98 -21.24 -17.96
CA LYS A 131 -21.54 -22.55 -17.47
C LYS A 131 -20.71 -22.43 -16.20
N ILE A 132 -20.89 -23.40 -15.30
CA ILE A 132 -19.98 -23.71 -14.20
C ILE A 132 -19.50 -25.15 -14.44
N LYS A 133 -18.18 -25.38 -14.45
CA LYS A 133 -17.59 -26.73 -14.62
C LYS A 133 -16.34 -26.90 -13.75
N ALA A 134 -16.32 -27.97 -12.97
CA ALA A 134 -15.10 -28.50 -12.37
C ALA A 134 -14.30 -29.30 -13.42
N PHE A 135 -13.01 -29.00 -13.53
CA PHE A 135 -12.04 -29.67 -14.40
C PHE A 135 -11.12 -30.53 -13.54
N TYR A 136 -10.80 -31.73 -14.02
CA TYR A 136 -9.88 -32.67 -13.39
C TYR A 136 -8.55 -32.70 -14.15
N ARG A 137 -7.53 -33.37 -13.60
CA ARG A 137 -6.18 -33.42 -14.19
C ARG A 137 -6.20 -33.91 -15.66
N CYS A 138 -7.01 -34.93 -15.96
CA CYS A 138 -7.20 -35.44 -17.31
C CYS A 138 -7.84 -34.43 -18.30
N ASP A 139 -8.69 -33.50 -17.85
CA ASP A 139 -9.21 -32.44 -18.72
C ASP A 139 -8.11 -31.43 -19.12
N ALA A 140 -7.13 -31.21 -18.24
CA ALA A 140 -6.03 -30.28 -18.48
C ALA A 140 -4.98 -30.88 -19.44
N GLU A 141 -4.65 -32.15 -19.26
CA GLU A 141 -3.79 -32.92 -20.17
C GLU A 141 -4.40 -33.04 -21.58
N ALA A 142 -5.73 -33.15 -21.68
CA ALA A 142 -6.47 -33.10 -22.95
C ALA A 142 -6.54 -31.70 -23.61
N GLY A 143 -5.90 -30.67 -23.02
CA GLY A 143 -5.74 -29.35 -23.64
C GLY A 143 -7.03 -28.55 -23.80
N ALA A 144 -8.03 -28.75 -22.93
CA ALA A 144 -9.38 -28.19 -23.05
C ALA A 144 -9.39 -26.65 -23.24
N ASP A 145 -9.99 -26.18 -24.34
CA ASP A 145 -9.96 -24.76 -24.75
C ASP A 145 -10.49 -23.77 -23.71
N LEU A 146 -11.42 -24.21 -22.86
CA LEU A 146 -11.97 -23.37 -21.78
C LEU A 146 -10.89 -22.96 -20.76
N LEU A 147 -9.90 -23.82 -20.52
CA LEU A 147 -8.78 -23.56 -19.60
C LEU A 147 -7.78 -22.58 -20.21
N ARG A 148 -7.62 -22.59 -21.54
CA ARG A 148 -6.80 -21.61 -22.28
C ARG A 148 -7.36 -20.20 -22.13
N GLY A 149 -8.69 -20.04 -22.27
CA GLY A 149 -9.38 -18.76 -22.05
C GLY A 149 -9.34 -18.26 -20.60
N ALA A 150 -9.30 -19.18 -19.63
CA ALA A 150 -9.07 -18.84 -18.22
C ALA A 150 -7.59 -18.58 -17.88
N ALA A 151 -6.68 -18.70 -18.85
CA ALA A 151 -5.23 -18.63 -18.69
C ALA A 151 -4.64 -19.58 -17.63
N LEU A 152 -5.30 -20.72 -17.35
CA LEU A 152 -4.79 -21.72 -16.40
C LEU A 152 -3.54 -22.39 -16.98
N LYS A 153 -2.40 -22.16 -16.35
CA LYS A 153 -1.16 -22.92 -16.55
C LYS A 153 -1.06 -23.95 -15.43
N ALA A 154 -1.62 -25.14 -15.65
CA ALA A 154 -1.52 -26.23 -14.69
C ALA A 154 -0.06 -26.65 -14.49
N SER A 155 0.32 -26.97 -13.26
CA SER A 155 1.61 -27.54 -12.88
C SER A 155 1.38 -28.75 -11.96
N ASP A 156 2.44 -29.48 -11.63
CA ASP A 156 2.33 -30.62 -10.70
C ASP A 156 1.78 -30.22 -9.32
N ALA A 157 1.96 -28.96 -8.92
CA ALA A 157 1.44 -28.38 -7.69
C ALA A 157 -0.05 -27.96 -7.77
N THR A 158 -0.69 -27.98 -8.95
CA THR A 158 -2.11 -27.64 -9.09
C THR A 158 -2.99 -28.71 -8.43
N ARG A 159 -3.74 -28.30 -7.41
CA ARG A 159 -4.70 -29.17 -6.71
C ARG A 159 -6.02 -29.22 -7.49
N PHE A 160 -6.27 -30.37 -8.12
CA PHE A 160 -7.51 -30.63 -8.84
C PHE A 160 -8.61 -31.19 -7.89
N PRO A 161 -9.90 -31.01 -8.23
CA PRO A 161 -10.42 -30.31 -9.41
C PRO A 161 -10.34 -28.78 -9.31
N VAL A 162 -10.14 -28.14 -10.45
CA VAL A 162 -10.14 -26.67 -10.59
C VAL A 162 -11.47 -26.24 -11.18
N LEU A 163 -12.13 -25.25 -10.59
CA LEU A 163 -13.47 -24.83 -10.99
C LEU A 163 -13.40 -23.60 -11.90
N VAL A 164 -14.16 -23.62 -13.00
CA VAL A 164 -14.29 -22.48 -13.91
C VAL A 164 -15.76 -22.09 -14.05
N ILE A 165 -16.04 -20.80 -13.83
CA ILE A 165 -17.29 -20.13 -14.21
C ILE A 165 -17.02 -19.34 -15.49
N THR A 166 -17.80 -19.59 -16.54
CA THR A 166 -17.73 -18.81 -17.79
C THR A 166 -19.04 -18.14 -18.11
N GLY A 167 -18.98 -16.97 -18.73
CA GLY A 167 -20.17 -16.23 -19.10
C GLY A 167 -19.90 -15.02 -19.98
N LEU A 168 -20.90 -14.15 -20.07
CA LEU A 168 -20.87 -12.91 -20.83
C LEU A 168 -21.17 -11.71 -19.90
N LEU A 169 -20.31 -10.71 -19.94
CA LEU A 169 -20.63 -9.36 -19.46
C LEU A 169 -21.23 -8.58 -20.64
N SER A 170 -22.31 -7.84 -20.40
CA SER A 170 -22.89 -6.94 -21.40
C SER A 170 -22.95 -5.52 -20.86
N ALA A 171 -22.44 -4.57 -21.65
CA ALA A 171 -22.49 -3.14 -21.37
C ALA A 171 -23.30 -2.39 -22.43
N LYS A 172 -23.96 -1.30 -22.01
CA LYS A 172 -24.64 -0.35 -22.89
C LYS A 172 -23.74 0.87 -23.07
N GLN A 173 -23.62 1.36 -24.30
CA GLN A 173 -22.91 2.60 -24.58
C GLN A 173 -23.65 3.80 -23.97
N SER A 174 -22.90 4.74 -23.36
CA SER A 174 -23.49 5.90 -22.66
C SER A 174 -23.96 7.03 -23.58
N SER A 175 -23.60 6.99 -24.86
CA SER A 175 -24.06 7.89 -25.93
C SER A 175 -24.75 7.13 -27.06
N ALA A 176 -25.53 7.84 -27.89
CA ALA A 176 -26.23 7.26 -29.03
C ALA A 176 -25.39 7.40 -30.32
N ALA A 177 -24.40 6.52 -30.51
CA ALA A 177 -23.68 6.38 -31.77
C ALA A 177 -24.43 5.45 -32.75
N SER A 178 -24.35 5.74 -34.05
CA SER A 178 -24.88 4.86 -35.09
C SER A 178 -23.98 3.63 -35.26
N CYS A 179 -24.55 2.43 -35.07
CA CYS A 179 -23.88 1.15 -35.38
C CYS A 179 -23.50 1.11 -36.87
N SER A 180 -22.20 1.18 -37.16
CA SER A 180 -21.61 0.95 -38.49
C SER A 180 -21.79 -0.50 -38.95
N CYS A 181 -21.99 -1.41 -37.99
CA CYS A 181 -22.26 -2.83 -38.15
C CYS A 181 -23.51 -3.15 -38.99
N CYS A 182 -24.43 -2.20 -39.19
CA CYS A 182 -25.49 -2.28 -40.18
C CYS A 182 -25.39 -1.07 -41.11
N GLY A 183 -25.18 -1.30 -42.42
CA GLY A 183 -24.94 -0.26 -43.44
C GLY A 183 -26.10 0.71 -43.73
N LEU A 184 -27.09 0.79 -42.84
CA LEU A 184 -28.25 1.66 -42.91
C LEU A 184 -27.87 3.08 -42.46
N ARG A 185 -27.37 3.90 -43.39
CA ARG A 185 -27.45 5.36 -43.25
C ARG A 185 -28.92 5.75 -43.00
N SER A 186 -29.18 6.52 -41.96
CA SER A 186 -30.53 6.95 -41.56
C SER A 186 -31.11 8.04 -42.49
N GLY A 187 -31.35 7.68 -43.75
CA GLY A 187 -32.09 8.48 -44.72
C GLY A 187 -33.51 7.93 -44.91
N GLY A 188 -34.48 8.45 -44.14
CA GLY A 188 -35.89 8.06 -44.30
C GLY A 188 -36.70 8.15 -43.01
N ARG A 189 -37.91 8.72 -43.08
CA ARG A 189 -38.81 8.86 -41.92
C ARG A 189 -39.55 7.54 -41.63
N ARG A 190 -39.88 7.36 -40.33
CA ARG A 190 -40.79 6.34 -39.76
C ARG A 190 -40.28 4.89 -39.68
N ALA A 191 -39.52 4.61 -38.63
CA ALA A 191 -39.57 3.32 -37.92
C ALA A 191 -39.54 3.56 -36.40
N ARG A 192 -40.71 3.77 -35.77
CA ARG A 192 -40.87 3.69 -34.30
C ARG A 192 -41.21 2.25 -33.91
N GLY A 193 -40.29 1.34 -34.20
CA GLY A 193 -40.20 0.01 -33.58
C GLY A 193 -39.03 0.00 -32.60
N ALA A 194 -39.08 -0.83 -31.56
CA ALA A 194 -38.10 -0.82 -30.47
C ALA A 194 -36.72 -1.32 -30.90
N ALA A 195 -35.93 -0.46 -31.56
CA ALA A 195 -34.52 -0.73 -31.85
C ALA A 195 -33.72 -0.76 -30.54
N GLY A 196 -33.34 -1.97 -30.11
CA GLY A 196 -32.42 -2.14 -28.98
C GLY A 196 -31.10 -1.43 -29.27
N ARG A 197 -30.60 -0.66 -28.29
CA ARG A 197 -29.25 -0.07 -28.40
C ARG A 197 -28.23 -1.20 -28.59
N PRO A 198 -27.19 -1.03 -29.43
CA PRO A 198 -26.14 -2.02 -29.55
C PRO A 198 -25.53 -2.32 -28.19
N ALA A 199 -25.26 -3.59 -27.92
CA ALA A 199 -24.64 -4.06 -26.70
C ALA A 199 -23.23 -4.57 -27.03
N LEU A 200 -22.24 -4.03 -26.33
CA LEU A 200 -20.91 -4.60 -26.33
C LEU A 200 -20.91 -5.74 -25.31
N SER A 201 -20.54 -6.94 -25.75
CA SER A 201 -20.38 -8.09 -24.88
C SER A 201 -18.93 -8.57 -24.85
N ALA A 202 -18.43 -8.93 -23.69
CA ALA A 202 -17.14 -9.59 -23.52
C ALA A 202 -17.35 -10.91 -22.77
N ARG A 203 -16.61 -11.95 -23.15
CA ARG A 203 -16.58 -13.19 -22.36
C ARG A 203 -15.77 -12.97 -21.11
N TYR A 204 -16.15 -13.64 -20.03
CA TYR A 204 -15.36 -13.70 -18.82
C TYR A 204 -15.13 -15.13 -18.38
N TRP A 205 -14.04 -15.32 -17.65
CA TRP A 205 -13.67 -16.56 -16.96
C TRP A 205 -13.36 -16.20 -15.50
N ILE A 206 -14.02 -16.87 -14.56
CA ILE A 206 -13.58 -16.91 -13.16
C ILE A 206 -13.04 -18.30 -12.89
N LEU A 207 -11.77 -18.36 -12.48
CA LEU A 207 -11.08 -19.56 -12.03
C LEU A 207 -11.16 -19.61 -10.49
N LEU A 208 -11.36 -20.79 -9.92
CA LEU A 208 -11.18 -21.07 -8.50
C LEU A 208 -10.32 -22.33 -8.33
N GLU A 209 -9.20 -22.18 -7.60
CA GLU A 209 -8.19 -23.23 -7.40
C GLU A 209 -7.83 -23.34 -5.91
N GLU A 210 -7.87 -24.55 -5.35
CA GLU A 210 -7.33 -24.80 -4.01
C GLU A 210 -5.79 -24.66 -4.05
N LYS A 211 -5.23 -23.72 -3.29
CA LYS A 211 -3.77 -23.55 -3.17
C LYS A 211 -3.22 -24.27 -1.94
N THR A 212 -3.91 -24.15 -0.82
CA THR A 212 -3.60 -24.83 0.45
C THR A 212 -4.91 -25.26 1.11
N ASP A 213 -4.80 -25.99 2.22
CA ASP A 213 -5.94 -26.40 3.03
C ASP A 213 -6.73 -25.23 3.66
N THR A 214 -6.21 -24.00 3.57
CA THR A 214 -6.82 -22.76 4.07
C THR A 214 -7.05 -21.70 2.99
N GLN A 215 -6.73 -21.98 1.71
CA GLN A 215 -6.72 -20.94 0.67
C GLN A 215 -7.31 -21.42 -0.67
N VAL A 216 -8.28 -20.66 -1.16
CA VAL A 216 -8.76 -20.73 -2.55
C VAL A 216 -8.28 -19.49 -3.30
N ALA A 217 -7.42 -19.67 -4.30
CA ALA A 217 -7.09 -18.62 -5.24
C ALA A 217 -8.24 -18.42 -6.24
N PHE A 218 -8.49 -17.17 -6.59
CA PHE A 218 -9.38 -16.80 -7.67
C PHE A 218 -8.63 -15.95 -8.72
N SER A 219 -8.98 -16.15 -9.98
CA SER A 219 -8.60 -15.21 -11.04
C SER A 219 -9.82 -14.89 -11.89
N VAL A 220 -9.89 -13.64 -12.36
CA VAL A 220 -10.93 -13.16 -13.26
C VAL A 220 -10.25 -12.55 -14.48
N ASN A 221 -10.59 -13.09 -15.65
CA ASN A 221 -10.14 -12.58 -16.94
C ASN A 221 -11.35 -12.15 -17.77
N ILE A 222 -11.25 -10.99 -18.42
CA ILE A 222 -12.23 -10.48 -19.37
C ILE A 222 -11.57 -10.48 -20.75
N GLY A 223 -12.19 -11.16 -21.72
CA GLY A 223 -11.65 -11.31 -23.06
C GLY A 223 -12.13 -10.23 -24.03
N ASP A 224 -11.73 -10.41 -25.29
CA ASP A 224 -12.00 -9.46 -26.37
C ASP A 224 -13.50 -9.25 -26.64
N TYR A 225 -13.77 -8.10 -27.26
CA TYR A 225 -15.11 -7.60 -27.53
C TYR A 225 -15.83 -8.37 -28.64
N GLN A 226 -17.13 -8.55 -28.46
CA GLN A 226 -18.07 -8.96 -29.50
C GLN A 226 -19.20 -7.93 -29.58
N TRP A 227 -19.45 -7.43 -30.79
CA TRP A 227 -20.56 -6.54 -31.07
C TRP A 227 -21.84 -7.33 -31.30
N THR A 228 -22.88 -7.06 -30.51
CA THR A 228 -24.22 -7.59 -30.77
C THR A 228 -25.17 -6.44 -31.13
N CYS A 229 -25.67 -6.46 -32.37
CA CYS A 229 -26.81 -5.66 -32.79
C CYS A 229 -28.09 -6.50 -32.63
N ALA A 230 -29.25 -5.85 -32.48
CA ALA A 230 -30.54 -6.51 -32.25
C ALA A 230 -31.10 -7.32 -33.45
N HIS A 231 -30.24 -7.68 -34.40
CA HIS A 231 -30.55 -8.48 -35.59
C HIS A 231 -29.68 -9.76 -35.68
N ALA A 232 -28.74 -9.95 -34.77
CA ALA A 232 -27.92 -11.16 -34.69
C ALA A 232 -28.57 -12.18 -33.73
N ASP A 233 -29.02 -13.31 -34.28
CA ASP A 233 -29.41 -14.49 -33.51
C ASP A 233 -28.14 -15.21 -33.01
N PRO A 234 -27.91 -15.35 -31.68
CA PRO A 234 -26.66 -15.91 -31.14
C PRO A 234 -26.39 -17.37 -31.53
N ALA A 235 -27.37 -18.07 -32.11
CA ALA A 235 -27.30 -19.49 -32.40
C ALA A 235 -26.61 -19.87 -33.74
N LYS A 236 -26.15 -18.90 -34.56
CA LYS A 236 -25.56 -19.18 -35.89
C LYS A 236 -24.28 -18.39 -36.19
N SER A 237 -23.15 -19.03 -35.96
CA SER A 237 -21.86 -18.65 -36.57
C SER A 237 -21.70 -19.34 -37.94
N PRO A 238 -21.33 -18.64 -39.02
CA PRO A 238 -20.82 -19.28 -40.23
C PRO A 238 -19.33 -19.66 -40.06
N PRO A 239 -18.82 -20.69 -40.78
CA PRO A 239 -17.43 -21.11 -40.68
C PRO A 239 -16.48 -20.11 -41.36
N ALA A 240 -15.25 -20.03 -40.87
CA ALA A 240 -14.21 -19.19 -41.47
C ALA A 240 -13.72 -19.79 -42.80
N THR A 241 -13.75 -19.01 -43.87
CA THR A 241 -13.10 -19.37 -45.15
C THR A 241 -11.83 -18.55 -45.32
N VAL A 242 -10.70 -19.25 -45.36
CA VAL A 242 -9.40 -18.70 -45.76
C VAL A 242 -9.49 -18.32 -47.25
N THR A 243 -9.03 -17.12 -47.62
CA THR A 243 -8.84 -16.76 -49.03
C THR A 243 -7.43 -16.23 -49.25
N THR A 244 -6.74 -16.88 -50.18
CA THR A 244 -5.32 -16.69 -50.50
C THR A 244 -5.06 -15.44 -51.33
N THR A 245 -3.86 -14.87 -51.21
CA THR A 245 -3.34 -13.80 -52.05
C THR A 245 -3.16 -14.24 -53.51
N THR A 246 -3.47 -13.39 -54.48
CA THR A 246 -2.90 -13.49 -55.83
C THR A 246 -2.87 -12.13 -56.54
N THR A 247 -1.82 -11.92 -57.34
CA THR A 247 -1.44 -10.64 -57.94
C THR A 247 -1.65 -10.69 -59.46
N THR A 248 -2.21 -9.65 -60.12
CA THR A 248 -1.79 -9.21 -61.48
C THR A 248 -2.48 -7.92 -62.00
N THR A 249 -1.63 -6.93 -62.33
CA THR A 249 -1.59 -6.00 -63.49
C THR A 249 -2.83 -5.33 -64.16
N THR A 250 -2.56 -4.08 -64.56
CA THR A 250 -3.24 -3.09 -65.44
C THR A 250 -3.74 -3.61 -66.83
N THR A 251 -4.55 -2.92 -67.66
CA THR A 251 -4.33 -1.55 -68.22
C THR A 251 -5.49 -0.95 -69.07
N THR A 252 -5.59 0.40 -69.11
CA THR A 252 -6.07 1.31 -70.21
C THR A 252 -7.57 1.69 -70.47
N THR A 253 -7.71 2.89 -71.08
CA THR A 253 -8.88 3.80 -71.26
C THR A 253 -9.43 3.88 -72.70
N PRO A 254 -10.53 4.64 -72.98
CA PRO A 254 -10.35 5.96 -73.65
C PRO A 254 -11.29 7.11 -73.14
N ARG A 255 -11.38 8.23 -73.89
CA ARG A 255 -11.67 9.62 -73.42
C ARG A 255 -12.84 10.36 -74.13
N ILE A 256 -13.51 11.26 -73.37
CA ILE A 256 -13.94 12.67 -73.69
C ILE A 256 -14.96 12.96 -74.83
N HIS A 257 -16.05 13.71 -74.52
CA HIS A 257 -16.27 15.09 -75.05
C HIS A 257 -17.30 15.97 -74.28
N ARG A 258 -17.16 17.29 -74.47
CA ARG A 258 -17.81 18.49 -73.85
C ARG A 258 -18.88 19.12 -74.79
N PRO A 259 -19.76 20.11 -74.43
CA PRO A 259 -19.48 21.45 -73.85
C PRO A 259 -20.60 22.00 -72.89
N SER A 260 -20.82 23.30 -72.61
CA SER A 260 -20.07 24.47 -72.07
C SER A 260 -21.02 25.72 -72.11
N LEU A 261 -20.77 26.79 -71.33
CA LEU A 261 -21.40 28.16 -71.24
C LEU A 261 -21.91 28.53 -69.82
N ARG A 262 -21.84 29.78 -69.30
CA ARG A 262 -21.08 31.01 -69.69
C ARG A 262 -20.88 31.99 -68.48
N LEU A 263 -20.29 33.16 -68.76
CA LEU A 263 -19.62 34.10 -67.86
C LEU A 263 -20.50 35.07 -67.01
N ARG A 264 -19.82 35.75 -66.06
CA ARG A 264 -20.27 36.93 -65.29
C ARG A 264 -20.27 38.23 -66.11
N LEU A 265 -20.93 39.27 -65.57
CA LEU A 265 -20.72 40.69 -65.92
C LEU A 265 -20.60 41.56 -64.65
N SER A 266 -20.16 42.81 -64.80
CA SER A 266 -19.45 43.62 -63.80
C SER A 266 -20.07 44.99 -63.53
N ALA A 267 -19.80 45.56 -62.35
CA ALA A 267 -19.90 47.01 -62.10
C ALA A 267 -18.96 47.44 -60.96
N ARG A 268 -18.43 48.66 -61.02
CA ARG A 268 -17.44 49.24 -60.10
C ARG A 268 -17.76 50.72 -59.91
N VAL A 269 -18.00 51.21 -58.68
CA VAL A 269 -18.02 52.65 -58.35
C VAL A 269 -17.35 52.86 -56.98
N GLN A 270 -16.66 53.99 -56.82
CA GLN A 270 -15.80 54.35 -55.68
C GLN A 270 -16.57 55.08 -54.56
N ARG A 271 -15.99 55.15 -53.35
CA ARG A 271 -15.79 56.36 -52.52
C ARG A 271 -14.82 56.06 -51.34
N PRO A 272 -14.24 57.06 -50.62
CA PRO A 272 -12.83 56.96 -50.23
C PRO A 272 -12.48 57.07 -48.73
N THR A 273 -11.22 56.69 -48.48
CA THR A 273 -10.31 56.95 -47.33
C THR A 273 -10.70 57.91 -46.19
N SER A 274 -10.35 57.49 -44.96
CA SER A 274 -9.56 58.33 -44.04
C SER A 274 -8.46 57.50 -43.36
N LYS A 275 -7.22 58.00 -43.35
CA LYS A 275 -6.04 57.36 -42.75
C LYS A 275 -5.77 57.94 -41.37
N LYS A 276 -5.17 57.15 -40.46
CA LYS A 276 -4.02 57.61 -39.66
C LYS A 276 -2.96 56.50 -39.54
N THR A 277 -1.77 56.85 -40.03
CA THR A 277 -0.43 56.25 -39.85
C THR A 277 -0.02 56.13 -38.36
N ARG A 278 1.06 55.46 -37.92
CA ARG A 278 2.31 54.91 -38.49
C ARG A 278 2.73 53.72 -37.56
N LEU A 279 3.72 52.86 -37.78
CA LEU A 279 4.83 52.69 -38.75
C LEU A 279 5.08 51.14 -38.88
N ALA A 280 6.21 50.71 -39.45
CA ALA A 280 6.77 49.36 -39.37
C ALA A 280 8.31 49.44 -39.32
N PRO A 281 9.03 48.39 -38.90
CA PRO A 281 10.23 48.04 -39.66
C PRO A 281 10.31 46.57 -40.06
N ASN A 282 10.85 46.38 -41.26
CA ASN A 282 11.50 45.21 -41.88
C ASN A 282 11.17 43.77 -41.42
N ARG A 283 10.75 42.99 -42.42
CA ARG A 283 11.05 41.56 -42.54
C ARG A 283 12.55 41.38 -42.79
N GLU A 284 13.19 40.50 -42.02
CA GLU A 284 14.24 39.63 -42.55
C GLU A 284 13.64 38.24 -42.81
N GLU A 285 14.22 37.52 -43.77
CA GLU A 285 13.75 36.19 -44.17
C GLU A 285 14.31 35.12 -43.24
N THR A 286 13.46 34.24 -42.73
CA THR A 286 13.84 32.84 -42.44
C THR A 286 12.65 31.93 -42.71
N SER A 287 12.92 30.83 -43.41
CA SER A 287 11.93 29.83 -43.79
C SER A 287 11.42 29.10 -42.54
N SER A 288 10.10 29.14 -42.29
CA SER A 288 9.44 28.29 -41.30
C SER A 288 8.74 27.12 -41.99
N LEU A 289 9.31 25.93 -41.83
CA LEU A 289 8.62 24.68 -42.12
C LEU A 289 7.40 24.59 -41.20
N LEU A 290 6.20 24.54 -41.79
CA LEU A 290 4.99 24.17 -41.05
C LEU A 290 5.12 22.69 -40.64
N PRO A 291 4.83 22.33 -39.37
CA PRO A 291 4.74 20.93 -38.99
C PRO A 291 3.59 20.25 -39.76
N PRO A 292 3.70 18.95 -40.09
CA PRO A 292 2.61 18.23 -40.74
C PRO A 292 1.37 18.20 -39.85
N GLU A 293 0.17 18.22 -40.46
CA GLU A 293 -1.06 17.99 -39.71
C GLU A 293 -1.00 16.61 -39.03
N PRO A 294 -1.53 16.47 -37.80
CA PRO A 294 -1.56 15.17 -37.14
C PRO A 294 -2.44 14.21 -37.94
N GLU A 295 -1.88 13.06 -38.32
CA GLU A 295 -2.67 11.94 -38.83
C GLU A 295 -3.82 11.66 -37.88
N ARG A 296 -5.01 11.42 -38.44
CA ARG A 296 -6.15 10.95 -37.67
C ARG A 296 -5.82 9.59 -37.09
N ALA A 297 -5.38 9.56 -35.84
CA ALA A 297 -5.22 8.34 -35.06
C ALA A 297 -6.51 7.52 -35.17
N GLU A 298 -6.39 6.28 -35.68
CA GLU A 298 -7.52 5.37 -35.77
C GLU A 298 -8.12 5.17 -34.38
N ALA A 299 -9.45 5.24 -34.29
CA ALA A 299 -10.16 5.15 -33.03
C ALA A 299 -9.99 3.72 -32.47
N ARG A 300 -9.10 3.56 -31.48
CA ARG A 300 -8.91 2.29 -30.76
C ARG A 300 -10.25 1.76 -30.22
N PRO A 301 -10.48 0.44 -30.20
CA PRO A 301 -11.67 -0.15 -29.60
C PRO A 301 -11.87 0.28 -28.14
N GLU A 302 -13.13 0.41 -27.68
CA GLU A 302 -13.44 0.71 -26.28
C GLU A 302 -13.23 -0.54 -25.42
N GLU A 303 -12.06 -0.67 -24.79
CA GLU A 303 -11.72 -1.78 -23.90
C GLU A 303 -12.22 -1.58 -22.46
N PHE A 304 -12.56 -2.68 -21.79
CA PHE A 304 -12.84 -2.69 -20.35
C PHE A 304 -11.54 -2.52 -19.56
N ASN A 305 -11.48 -1.50 -18.69
CA ASN A 305 -10.33 -1.21 -17.84
C ASN A 305 -10.71 -0.95 -16.37
N ARG A 306 -11.94 -1.38 -16.00
CA ARG A 306 -12.40 -1.50 -14.62
C ARG A 306 -13.04 -2.86 -14.45
N VAL A 307 -12.58 -3.63 -13.46
CA VAL A 307 -13.27 -4.83 -12.97
C VAL A 307 -13.97 -4.49 -11.65
N PHE A 308 -15.19 -4.99 -11.47
CA PHE A 308 -15.95 -4.87 -10.23
C PHE A 308 -16.32 -6.27 -9.72
N LEU A 309 -15.88 -6.60 -8.50
CA LEU A 309 -16.32 -7.79 -7.77
C LEU A 309 -17.36 -7.36 -6.73
N THR A 310 -18.55 -7.95 -6.74
CA THR A 310 -19.63 -7.64 -5.78
C THR A 310 -20.07 -8.91 -5.06
N TYR A 311 -20.11 -8.87 -3.72
CA TYR A 311 -20.47 -10.02 -2.88
C TYR A 311 -21.18 -9.59 -1.60
N ALA A 312 -21.88 -10.50 -0.94
CA ALA A 312 -22.71 -10.16 0.20
C ALA A 312 -21.88 -9.89 1.47
N SER A 313 -22.37 -8.96 2.29
CA SER A 313 -21.80 -8.62 3.59
C SER A 313 -22.87 -7.95 4.44
N SER A 314 -23.17 -8.50 5.61
CA SER A 314 -24.26 -8.02 6.45
C SER A 314 -23.92 -6.70 7.15
N ARG A 315 -24.92 -6.03 7.74
CA ARG A 315 -24.77 -4.66 8.28
C ARG A 315 -23.87 -4.59 9.51
N ASP A 316 -23.87 -5.67 10.29
CA ASP A 316 -23.12 -5.94 11.52
C ASP A 316 -21.70 -6.48 11.27
N GLU A 317 -21.36 -6.86 10.02
CA GLU A 317 -20.03 -7.33 9.68
C GLU A 317 -19.03 -6.16 9.68
N ARG A 318 -18.00 -6.27 10.53
CA ARG A 318 -16.91 -5.30 10.69
C ARG A 318 -15.69 -5.75 9.92
N PHE A 319 -14.92 -4.81 9.35
CA PHE A 319 -13.78 -5.07 8.46
C PHE A 319 -12.49 -4.52 9.07
N TYR A 320 -11.45 -5.34 9.10
CA TYR A 320 -10.14 -5.05 9.69
C TYR A 320 -9.03 -5.37 8.68
N GLY A 321 -7.95 -4.60 8.70
CA GLY A 321 -6.81 -4.75 7.79
C GLY A 321 -6.55 -3.46 7.00
N PHE A 322 -6.40 -3.60 5.68
CA PHE A 322 -6.09 -2.53 4.71
C PHE A 322 -4.71 -1.88 4.81
N GLY A 323 -3.76 -2.55 5.47
CA GLY A 323 -2.40 -2.07 5.68
C GLY A 323 -2.25 -1.31 6.99
N GLU A 324 -1.19 -0.53 7.09
CA GLU A 324 -1.00 0.43 8.17
C GLU A 324 -1.93 1.63 7.96
N GLN A 325 -2.79 1.92 8.92
CA GLN A 325 -3.87 2.88 8.80
C GLN A 325 -3.99 3.70 10.08
N PHE A 326 -3.72 5.00 10.01
CA PHE A 326 -3.53 5.83 11.20
C PHE A 326 -4.82 6.45 11.78
N SER A 327 -5.97 6.33 11.09
CA SER A 327 -7.24 6.98 11.50
C SER A 327 -8.34 6.00 11.93
N ARG A 328 -8.24 4.73 11.51
CA ARG A 328 -9.28 3.71 11.65
C ARG A 328 -8.67 2.33 11.75
N VAL A 329 -9.25 1.51 12.63
CA VAL A 329 -9.03 0.06 12.69
C VAL A 329 -10.18 -0.69 11.99
N GLU A 330 -11.37 -0.08 11.95
CA GLU A 330 -12.61 -0.65 11.39
C GLU A 330 -13.11 0.15 10.18
N PHE A 331 -13.55 -0.53 9.12
CA PHE A 331 -13.80 0.06 7.79
C PHE A 331 -15.21 -0.14 7.21
N LYS A 332 -16.16 -0.80 7.89
CA LYS A 332 -17.55 -0.87 7.43
C LYS A 332 -18.14 0.54 7.32
N GLY A 333 -18.94 0.78 6.29
CA GLY A 333 -19.43 2.11 5.98
C GLY A 333 -18.38 3.05 5.34
N LYS A 334 -17.19 2.56 4.97
CA LYS A 334 -16.13 3.35 4.29
C LYS A 334 -15.90 2.88 2.86
N ARG A 335 -15.21 3.72 2.09
CA ARG A 335 -14.69 3.39 0.75
C ARG A 335 -13.18 3.53 0.83
N VAL A 336 -12.47 2.41 0.86
CA VAL A 336 -11.04 2.33 1.19
C VAL A 336 -10.22 2.26 -0.11
N PRO A 337 -9.49 3.32 -0.50
CA PRO A 337 -8.55 3.25 -1.61
C PRO A 337 -7.27 2.53 -1.17
N VAL A 338 -6.73 1.68 -2.03
CA VAL A 338 -5.45 0.99 -1.84
C VAL A 338 -4.45 1.60 -2.83
N LEU A 339 -3.70 2.58 -2.34
CA LEU A 339 -2.67 3.29 -3.07
C LEU A 339 -1.61 3.79 -2.10
N VAL A 340 -0.36 3.37 -2.32
CA VAL A 340 0.82 3.86 -1.60
C VAL A 340 0.91 5.38 -1.77
N GLN A 341 1.17 6.15 -0.70
CA GLN A 341 1.33 7.60 -0.79
C GLN A 341 1.87 8.19 0.51
N GLU A 342 2.31 9.45 0.46
CA GLU A 342 2.55 10.25 1.66
C GLU A 342 1.32 10.23 2.59
N GLN A 343 1.51 9.92 3.88
CA GLN A 343 0.40 9.86 4.83
C GLN A 343 -0.31 11.21 4.98
N GLY A 344 0.41 12.31 4.75
CA GLY A 344 -0.05 13.70 4.85
C GLY A 344 -0.12 14.25 6.27
N ILE A 345 -0.20 15.58 6.39
CA ILE A 345 -0.05 16.33 7.65
C ILE A 345 -1.41 16.70 8.25
N GLY A 346 -1.68 16.23 9.46
CA GLY A 346 -2.94 16.37 10.20
C GLY A 346 -4.03 15.39 9.77
N ARG A 347 -4.00 14.91 8.52
CA ARG A 347 -4.82 13.81 7.97
C ARG A 347 -6.34 13.97 8.13
N GLY A 348 -6.81 15.20 8.32
CA GLY A 348 -8.20 15.58 8.59
C GLY A 348 -8.35 16.52 9.79
N ASP A 349 -7.39 16.49 10.72
CA ASP A 349 -7.41 17.33 11.91
C ASP A 349 -7.20 18.81 11.56
N GLN A 350 -8.12 19.66 12.04
CA GLN A 350 -8.14 21.09 11.73
C GLN A 350 -7.59 21.93 12.90
N PRO A 351 -7.00 23.11 12.64
CA PRO A 351 -6.82 23.75 11.32
C PRO A 351 -5.58 23.29 10.55
N ILE A 352 -4.83 22.30 11.05
CA ILE A 352 -3.53 21.94 10.48
C ILE A 352 -3.59 21.33 9.09
N THR A 353 -4.51 20.40 8.83
CA THR A 353 -4.69 19.86 7.47
C THR A 353 -5.06 20.95 6.45
N PHE A 354 -5.83 21.97 6.85
CA PHE A 354 -6.06 23.13 6.00
C PHE A 354 -4.78 23.94 5.75
N ALA A 355 -4.01 24.25 6.80
CA ALA A 355 -2.75 25.00 6.68
C ALA A 355 -1.70 24.26 5.83
N ALA A 356 -1.57 22.94 5.99
CA ALA A 356 -0.70 22.09 5.16
C ALA A 356 -1.07 22.20 3.67
N ASN A 357 -2.36 22.02 3.35
CA ASN A 357 -2.87 22.14 1.98
C ASN A 357 -2.72 23.56 1.39
N LEU A 358 -2.67 24.61 2.23
CA LEU A 358 -2.40 25.98 1.80
C LEU A 358 -0.92 26.23 1.46
N VAL A 359 0.01 25.62 2.21
CA VAL A 359 1.46 25.73 1.97
C VAL A 359 1.93 24.81 0.83
N SER A 360 1.38 23.61 0.76
CA SER A 360 1.67 22.61 -0.28
C SER A 360 0.39 21.85 -0.59
N TYR A 361 -0.15 22.05 -1.80
CA TYR A 361 -1.39 21.43 -2.27
C TYR A 361 -1.39 19.91 -2.01
N ARG A 362 -2.50 19.40 -1.46
CA ARG A 362 -2.72 17.99 -1.05
C ARG A 362 -1.84 17.43 0.08
N SER A 363 -0.83 18.16 0.57
CA SER A 363 0.07 17.67 1.62
C SER A 363 -0.62 17.38 2.97
N GLY A 364 -1.84 17.85 3.19
CA GLY A 364 -2.60 17.57 4.42
C GLY A 364 -3.16 16.16 4.53
N GLY A 365 -3.14 15.36 3.45
CA GLY A 365 -3.67 13.99 3.44
C GLY A 365 -5.18 13.91 3.74
N ASN A 366 -5.64 12.72 4.12
CA ASN A 366 -6.97 12.48 4.70
C ASN A 366 -6.98 11.17 5.52
N TRP A 367 -8.15 10.74 5.99
CA TRP A 367 -8.24 9.59 6.88
C TRP A 367 -7.67 8.27 6.30
N SER A 368 -7.59 8.11 4.97
CA SER A 368 -7.14 6.88 4.30
C SER A 368 -5.76 6.98 3.63
N THR A 369 -5.00 8.07 3.80
CA THR A 369 -3.65 8.20 3.22
C THR A 369 -2.62 7.52 4.11
N THR A 370 -1.75 6.70 3.51
CA THR A 370 -0.76 5.86 4.23
C THR A 370 0.38 5.43 3.30
N TYR A 371 1.57 5.28 3.89
CA TYR A 371 2.78 4.74 3.28
C TYR A 371 2.66 3.24 2.94
N ALA A 372 1.92 2.48 3.74
CA ALA A 372 1.87 1.02 3.66
C ALA A 372 0.44 0.45 3.61
N PRO A 373 -0.34 0.73 2.55
CA PRO A 373 -1.64 0.09 2.35
C PRO A 373 -1.48 -1.39 1.93
N SER A 374 -2.51 -2.20 2.18
CA SER A 374 -2.57 -3.58 1.66
C SER A 374 -3.98 -3.89 1.16
N PRO A 375 -4.17 -4.53 -0.01
CA PRO A 375 -5.47 -5.01 -0.49
C PRO A 375 -5.94 -6.29 0.23
N PHE A 376 -5.75 -6.38 1.56
CA PHE A 376 -6.14 -7.50 2.42
C PHE A 376 -7.11 -7.03 3.52
N TYR A 377 -8.10 -7.85 3.84
CA TYR A 377 -8.92 -7.69 5.03
C TYR A 377 -9.30 -9.02 5.67
N MET A 378 -9.70 -8.96 6.94
CA MET A 378 -10.44 -9.99 7.67
C MET A 378 -11.69 -9.36 8.31
N THR A 379 -12.73 -10.15 8.60
CA THR A 379 -13.99 -9.62 9.17
C THR A 379 -14.35 -10.23 10.52
N SER A 380 -15.25 -9.57 11.26
CA SER A 380 -15.85 -10.12 12.49
C SER A 380 -16.60 -11.45 12.29
N LYS A 381 -16.89 -11.85 11.04
CA LYS A 381 -17.54 -13.12 10.68
C LYS A 381 -16.56 -14.19 10.18
N MET A 382 -15.26 -13.98 10.40
CA MET A 382 -14.16 -14.85 9.94
C MET A 382 -14.15 -15.08 8.42
N ARG A 383 -14.51 -14.04 7.66
CA ARG A 383 -14.28 -13.97 6.21
C ARG A 383 -12.99 -13.21 5.96
N SER A 384 -12.25 -13.58 4.93
CA SER A 384 -11.03 -12.87 4.53
C SER A 384 -10.73 -13.04 3.05
N LEU A 385 -10.21 -11.97 2.45
CA LEU A 385 -9.78 -11.93 1.05
C LEU A 385 -8.59 -10.99 0.91
N TYR A 386 -7.69 -11.30 -0.02
CA TYR A 386 -6.73 -10.32 -0.55
C TYR A 386 -6.60 -10.36 -2.07
N LEU A 387 -6.12 -9.27 -2.66
CA LEU A 387 -5.74 -9.20 -4.08
C LEU A 387 -4.23 -9.43 -4.27
N GLU A 388 -3.85 -10.22 -5.28
CA GLU A 388 -2.45 -10.50 -5.65
C GLU A 388 -1.86 -9.44 -6.60
N GLY A 389 -2.71 -8.65 -7.29
CA GLY A 389 -2.28 -7.56 -8.17
C GLY A 389 -1.77 -6.32 -7.43
N TYR A 390 -1.10 -5.43 -8.16
CA TYR A 390 -0.65 -4.11 -7.70
C TYR A 390 -1.51 -2.96 -8.25
N ASP A 391 -2.53 -3.26 -9.06
CA ASP A 391 -3.46 -2.29 -9.63
C ASP A 391 -4.09 -1.42 -8.53
N TYR A 392 -4.28 -0.14 -8.84
CA TYR A 392 -5.07 0.73 -7.96
C TYR A 392 -6.45 0.10 -7.75
N SER A 393 -6.83 -0.09 -6.48
CA SER A 393 -8.09 -0.73 -6.12
C SER A 393 -8.81 0.04 -5.02
N ILE A 394 -10.13 -0.14 -4.96
CA ILE A 394 -10.98 0.55 -4.02
C ILE A 394 -12.03 -0.43 -3.49
N PHE A 395 -12.00 -0.65 -2.17
CA PHE A 395 -12.96 -1.49 -1.47
C PHE A 395 -14.10 -0.62 -0.96
N ASP A 396 -15.24 -0.65 -1.64
CA ASP A 396 -16.46 0.05 -1.21
C ASP A 396 -17.25 -0.85 -0.25
N LEU A 397 -17.14 -0.51 1.04
CA LEU A 397 -17.83 -1.12 2.18
C LEU A 397 -18.99 -0.23 2.66
N THR A 398 -19.42 0.77 1.88
CA THR A 398 -20.44 1.75 2.28
C THR A 398 -21.85 1.18 2.31
N LYS A 399 -22.07 0.00 1.71
CA LYS A 399 -23.38 -0.65 1.65
C LYS A 399 -23.60 -1.61 2.82
N PRO A 400 -24.83 -1.64 3.39
CA PRO A 400 -25.13 -2.48 4.55
C PRO A 400 -25.27 -3.96 4.20
N ASP A 401 -25.43 -4.31 2.93
CA ASP A 401 -25.80 -5.65 2.46
C ASP A 401 -24.75 -6.30 1.52
N ARG A 402 -23.69 -5.56 1.15
CA ARG A 402 -22.69 -5.99 0.17
C ARG A 402 -21.37 -5.24 0.29
N VAL A 403 -20.32 -5.84 -0.25
CA VAL A 403 -19.07 -5.17 -0.62
C VAL A 403 -18.99 -5.06 -2.14
N GLN A 404 -18.34 -4.01 -2.62
CA GLN A 404 -17.92 -3.89 -4.02
C GLN A 404 -16.44 -3.50 -4.10
N ILE A 405 -15.61 -4.37 -4.69
CA ILE A 405 -14.21 -4.09 -4.97
C ILE A 405 -14.11 -3.58 -6.41
N GLN A 406 -13.59 -2.38 -6.59
CA GLN A 406 -13.27 -1.78 -7.89
C GLN A 406 -11.76 -1.94 -8.14
N ILE A 407 -11.36 -2.52 -9.27
CA ILE A 407 -9.95 -2.70 -9.68
C ILE A 407 -9.72 -1.92 -10.98
N PHE A 408 -8.60 -1.19 -11.08
CA PHE A 408 -8.25 -0.34 -12.22
C PHE A 408 -7.49 -1.10 -13.33
N GLY A 409 -7.98 -2.30 -13.67
CA GLY A 409 -7.44 -3.16 -14.72
C GLY A 409 -8.53 -3.89 -15.51
N ASN A 410 -8.14 -4.81 -16.38
CA ASN A 410 -9.03 -5.69 -17.17
C ASN A 410 -9.12 -7.12 -16.62
N SER A 411 -8.32 -7.44 -15.60
CA SER A 411 -8.27 -8.72 -14.89
C SER A 411 -8.04 -8.48 -13.40
N VAL A 412 -8.22 -9.50 -12.58
CA VAL A 412 -7.87 -9.47 -11.15
C VAL A 412 -7.53 -10.87 -10.66
N GLN A 413 -6.54 -10.95 -9.77
CA GLN A 413 -6.13 -12.18 -9.08
C GLN A 413 -6.16 -11.92 -7.57
N GLY A 414 -6.42 -12.95 -6.79
CA GLY A 414 -6.51 -12.85 -5.33
C GLY A 414 -6.78 -14.20 -4.67
N ARG A 415 -6.95 -14.19 -3.34
CA ARG A 415 -7.33 -15.38 -2.58
C ARG A 415 -8.41 -15.09 -1.57
N ILE A 416 -9.24 -16.11 -1.33
CA ILE A 416 -10.20 -16.18 -0.22
C ILE A 416 -9.60 -17.15 0.80
N LEU A 417 -9.55 -16.74 2.07
CA LEU A 417 -8.90 -17.49 3.15
C LEU A 417 -9.95 -18.10 4.09
N ASP A 418 -9.68 -19.31 4.57
CA ASP A 418 -10.42 -19.96 5.64
C ASP A 418 -9.62 -19.94 6.95
N GLY A 419 -10.33 -19.80 8.06
CA GLY A 419 -9.79 -19.81 9.41
C GLY A 419 -10.89 -19.55 10.44
N ASP A 420 -10.79 -20.20 11.59
CA ASP A 420 -11.75 -20.09 12.68
C ASP A 420 -11.40 -18.97 13.69
N SER A 421 -10.24 -18.33 13.50
CA SER A 421 -9.80 -17.17 14.28
C SER A 421 -9.09 -16.13 13.40
N PRO A 422 -9.03 -14.86 13.84
CA PRO A 422 -8.22 -13.84 13.15
C PRO A 422 -6.74 -14.22 13.05
N THR A 423 -6.19 -14.91 14.05
CA THR A 423 -4.80 -15.39 14.05
C THR A 423 -4.56 -16.44 12.97
N GLN A 424 -5.49 -17.38 12.73
CA GLN A 424 -5.39 -18.34 11.63
C GLN A 424 -5.48 -17.64 10.26
N LEU A 425 -6.40 -16.69 10.09
CA LEU A 425 -6.54 -15.92 8.85
C LEU A 425 -5.27 -15.11 8.54
N LEU A 426 -4.68 -14.46 9.55
CA LEU A 426 -3.43 -13.72 9.43
C LEU A 426 -2.22 -14.63 9.17
N THR A 427 -2.17 -15.80 9.81
CA THR A 427 -1.14 -16.82 9.57
C THR A 427 -1.20 -17.32 8.13
N SER A 428 -2.40 -17.65 7.63
CA SER A 428 -2.62 -18.06 6.24
C SER A 428 -2.28 -16.95 5.25
N TYR A 429 -2.64 -15.69 5.52
CA TYR A 429 -2.29 -14.56 4.67
C TYR A 429 -0.76 -14.41 4.52
N THR A 430 -0.05 -14.37 5.65
CA THR A 430 1.42 -14.18 5.68
C THR A 430 2.21 -15.38 5.19
N GLU A 431 1.63 -16.59 5.17
CA GLU A 431 2.23 -17.76 4.51
C GLU A 431 2.43 -17.49 3.00
N SER A 432 1.42 -16.90 2.36
CA SER A 432 1.46 -16.54 0.94
C SER A 432 2.24 -15.26 0.64
N THR A 433 2.07 -14.20 1.42
CA THR A 433 2.69 -12.90 1.11
C THR A 433 4.12 -12.77 1.65
N GLY A 434 4.47 -13.51 2.71
CA GLY A 434 5.79 -13.53 3.32
C GLY A 434 5.81 -13.02 4.76
N ARG A 435 6.85 -13.39 5.50
CA ARG A 435 7.09 -13.05 6.91
C ARG A 435 8.50 -12.48 7.06
N PRO A 436 8.73 -11.54 8.01
CA PRO A 436 10.05 -10.99 8.23
C PRO A 436 10.99 -12.05 8.84
N PRO A 437 12.32 -11.85 8.73
CA PRO A 437 13.28 -12.71 9.41
C PRO A 437 13.20 -12.50 10.93
N VAL A 438 13.80 -13.42 11.69
CA VAL A 438 14.10 -13.15 13.10
C VAL A 438 15.13 -12.03 13.13
N LEU A 439 14.83 -10.93 13.82
CA LEU A 439 15.78 -9.82 13.97
C LEU A 439 17.01 -10.28 14.79
N PRO A 440 18.22 -9.80 14.46
CA PRO A 440 19.39 -9.85 15.33
C PRO A 440 19.06 -9.41 16.75
N ARG A 441 19.76 -9.95 17.75
CA ARG A 441 19.41 -9.66 19.15
C ARG A 441 19.75 -8.21 19.50
N TRP A 442 20.86 -7.68 19.00
CA TRP A 442 21.31 -6.31 19.33
C TRP A 442 20.20 -5.26 19.20
N ILE A 443 19.47 -5.18 18.08
CA ILE A 443 18.43 -4.15 17.82
C ILE A 443 17.26 -4.23 18.82
N THR A 444 16.94 -5.43 19.34
CA THR A 444 15.82 -5.66 20.27
C THR A 444 16.24 -5.63 21.74
N SER A 445 17.53 -5.46 22.03
CA SER A 445 18.14 -5.60 23.36
C SER A 445 18.34 -4.29 24.13
N GLY A 446 18.08 -3.13 23.52
CA GLY A 446 18.23 -1.81 24.12
C GLY A 446 17.56 -0.71 23.27
N ALA A 447 17.59 0.53 23.75
CA ALA A 447 17.05 1.68 23.04
C ALA A 447 17.95 2.09 21.86
N VAL A 448 17.32 2.48 20.75
CA VAL A 448 17.99 3.05 19.57
C VAL A 448 17.93 4.57 19.66
N VAL A 449 19.08 5.19 19.90
CA VAL A 449 19.21 6.64 20.09
C VAL A 449 19.29 7.33 18.73
N GLY A 450 18.15 7.76 18.21
CA GLY A 450 18.06 8.63 17.05
C GLY A 450 18.39 10.07 17.39
N MET A 451 19.51 10.59 16.86
CA MET A 451 19.99 11.94 17.09
C MET A 451 20.83 12.48 15.91
N GLN A 452 21.19 13.75 15.97
CA GLN A 452 21.97 14.48 14.96
C GLN A 452 23.02 15.37 15.62
N GLY A 453 23.85 16.02 14.80
CA GLY A 453 24.75 17.09 15.25
C GLY A 453 26.24 16.72 15.35
N GLY A 454 26.68 15.67 14.65
CA GLY A 454 28.11 15.35 14.49
C GLY A 454 28.75 14.66 15.69
N THR A 455 30.04 14.30 15.53
CA THR A 455 30.80 13.44 16.46
C THR A 455 30.75 13.91 17.91
N ASP A 456 31.04 15.19 18.18
CA ASP A 456 31.15 15.71 19.55
C ASP A 456 29.79 15.68 20.29
N THR A 457 28.70 15.97 19.57
CA THR A 457 27.34 15.91 20.12
C THR A 457 26.96 14.48 20.49
N VAL A 458 27.27 13.51 19.64
CA VAL A 458 27.05 12.07 19.91
C VAL A 458 27.87 11.63 21.13
N ARG A 459 29.17 11.95 21.19
CA ARG A 459 30.04 11.59 22.33
C ARG A 459 29.56 12.19 23.66
N ARG A 460 29.09 13.45 23.66
CA ARG A 460 28.50 14.10 24.85
C ARG A 460 27.23 13.38 25.32
N VAL A 461 26.27 13.15 24.42
CA VAL A 461 25.00 12.49 24.77
C VAL A 461 25.24 11.04 25.17
N TRP A 462 26.19 10.34 24.55
CA TRP A 462 26.59 8.99 24.97
C TRP A 462 27.12 8.97 26.41
N LYS A 463 27.97 9.92 26.79
CA LYS A 463 28.42 10.07 28.19
C LYS A 463 27.25 10.31 29.15
N GLU A 464 26.34 11.22 28.80
CA GLU A 464 25.12 11.49 29.59
C GLU A 464 24.25 10.22 29.74
N LEU A 465 24.22 9.34 28.76
CA LEU A 465 23.48 8.06 28.83
C LEU A 465 24.20 6.99 29.68
N GLN A 466 25.54 7.02 29.74
CA GLN A 466 26.31 6.18 30.66
C GLN A 466 26.04 6.57 32.11
N ASP A 467 25.98 7.87 32.42
CA ASP A 467 25.73 8.40 33.78
C ASP A 467 24.34 8.01 34.35
N TYR A 468 23.41 7.51 33.53
CA TYR A 468 22.06 7.03 33.93
C TYR A 468 21.87 5.50 33.80
N ASP A 469 22.94 4.75 33.53
CA ASP A 469 22.95 3.30 33.18
C ASP A 469 21.93 2.93 32.09
N VAL A 470 21.83 3.71 31.00
CA VAL A 470 20.81 3.48 29.97
C VAL A 470 21.16 2.25 29.12
N PRO A 471 20.27 1.25 28.98
CA PRO A 471 20.45 0.16 28.02
C PRO A 471 20.30 0.67 26.58
N VAL A 472 21.42 1.00 25.92
CA VAL A 472 21.48 1.44 24.52
C VAL A 472 21.89 0.27 23.63
N SER A 473 21.19 0.06 22.51
CA SER A 473 21.54 -0.92 21.48
C SER A 473 22.30 -0.30 20.31
N ALA A 474 21.91 0.91 19.91
CA ALA A 474 22.52 1.60 18.79
C ALA A 474 22.36 3.13 18.87
N PHE A 475 23.27 3.87 18.24
CA PHE A 475 23.01 5.24 17.79
C PHE A 475 22.55 5.21 16.33
N TRP A 476 21.46 5.92 16.03
CA TRP A 476 20.98 6.14 14.67
C TRP A 476 21.23 7.59 14.26
N LEU A 477 22.12 7.78 13.30
CA LEU A 477 22.70 9.05 12.90
C LEU A 477 22.31 9.36 11.46
N GLN A 478 21.11 9.93 11.27
CA GLN A 478 20.58 10.16 9.92
C GLN A 478 21.38 11.22 9.13
N ASP A 479 22.04 12.13 9.81
CA ASP A 479 22.83 13.21 9.23
C ASP A 479 24.30 12.85 9.01
N TRP A 480 24.63 11.55 8.97
CA TRP A 480 25.94 11.03 8.57
C TRP A 480 26.41 11.55 7.18
N VAL A 481 25.46 11.86 6.29
CA VAL A 481 25.66 12.51 4.97
C VAL A 481 25.85 14.04 5.02
N GLY A 482 25.82 14.63 6.21
CA GLY A 482 25.80 16.07 6.43
C GLY A 482 24.43 16.72 6.20
N GLN A 483 24.34 18.00 6.55
CA GLN A 483 23.09 18.78 6.50
C GLN A 483 23.18 20.01 5.59
N ARG A 484 22.02 20.50 5.15
CA ARG A 484 21.83 21.81 4.51
C ARG A 484 20.63 22.53 5.11
N LYS A 485 20.70 23.86 5.20
CA LYS A 485 19.58 24.69 5.66
C LYS A 485 18.65 25.00 4.49
N THR A 486 17.34 24.84 4.72
CA THR A 486 16.27 25.12 3.75
C THR A 486 15.15 25.91 4.42
N ALA A 487 14.19 26.41 3.64
CA ALA A 487 13.04 27.16 4.18
C ALA A 487 12.17 26.36 5.18
N ILE A 488 12.22 25.02 5.14
CA ILE A 488 11.47 24.14 6.05
C ILE A 488 12.25 23.70 7.30
N GLY A 489 13.58 23.82 7.29
CA GLY A 489 14.46 23.36 8.36
C GLY A 489 15.82 22.85 7.86
N SER A 490 16.56 22.16 8.73
CA SER A 490 17.69 21.34 8.29
C SER A 490 17.17 20.15 7.47
N GLN A 491 17.85 19.85 6.36
CA GLN A 491 17.57 18.73 5.48
C GLN A 491 18.87 18.00 5.17
N LEU A 492 18.77 16.71 4.86
CA LEU A 492 19.93 15.87 4.55
C LEU A 492 20.43 16.12 3.12
N TRP A 493 21.70 15.81 2.87
CA TRP A 493 22.22 15.63 1.52
C TRP A 493 21.93 14.21 1.05
N TRP A 494 21.11 14.03 0.02
CA TRP A 494 20.74 12.71 -0.49
C TRP A 494 21.82 12.18 -1.45
N ASN A 495 22.97 11.89 -0.85
CA ASN A 495 24.16 11.32 -1.48
C ASN A 495 24.88 10.50 -0.40
N TRP A 496 24.79 9.19 -0.52
CA TRP A 496 25.03 8.21 0.56
C TRP A 496 26.53 7.96 0.81
N GLU A 497 27.22 8.97 1.33
CA GLU A 497 28.62 8.92 1.77
C GLU A 497 28.81 9.66 3.10
N VAL A 498 29.83 9.30 3.89
CA VAL A 498 30.17 10.00 5.15
C VAL A 498 30.63 11.43 4.87
N ASP A 499 30.03 12.39 5.56
CA ASP A 499 30.49 13.77 5.63
C ASP A 499 31.53 13.93 6.76
N ASP A 500 32.81 13.80 6.42
CA ASP A 500 33.93 13.90 7.40
C ASP A 500 34.02 15.28 8.07
N ALA A 501 33.44 16.33 7.50
CA ALA A 501 33.48 17.66 8.11
C ALA A 501 32.44 17.80 9.23
N HIS A 502 31.32 17.07 9.11
CA HIS A 502 30.27 16.99 10.13
C HIS A 502 30.51 15.85 11.13
N TYR A 503 31.04 14.73 10.66
CA TYR A 503 31.43 13.55 11.45
C TYR A 503 32.93 13.30 11.39
N ASN A 504 33.71 14.27 11.85
CA ASN A 504 35.17 14.12 11.98
C ASN A 504 35.50 12.91 12.88
N GLY A 505 36.45 12.08 12.45
CA GLY A 505 36.79 10.82 13.14
C GLY A 505 35.67 9.77 13.13
N TRP A 506 34.85 9.69 12.07
CA TRP A 506 33.75 8.72 11.95
C TRP A 506 34.14 7.29 12.32
N LYS A 507 35.27 6.78 11.80
CA LYS A 507 35.72 5.40 12.08
C LYS A 507 36.05 5.18 13.55
N ASP A 508 36.63 6.19 14.21
CA ASP A 508 36.93 6.13 15.65
C ASP A 508 35.63 6.18 16.48
N LEU A 509 34.65 7.02 16.09
CA LEU A 509 33.33 7.07 16.72
C LEU A 509 32.61 5.71 16.62
N VAL A 510 32.56 5.12 15.43
CA VAL A 510 31.92 3.82 15.20
C VAL A 510 32.65 2.69 15.93
N GLY A 511 33.99 2.72 15.93
CA GLY A 511 34.83 1.77 16.67
C GLY A 511 34.62 1.83 18.18
N ASP A 512 34.64 3.03 18.76
CA ASP A 512 34.41 3.26 20.20
C ASP A 512 33.04 2.77 20.64
N LEU A 513 31.98 3.13 19.89
CA LEU A 513 30.62 2.66 20.15
C LEU A 513 30.55 1.11 20.10
N ARG A 514 31.12 0.51 19.05
CA ARG A 514 31.13 -0.96 18.88
C ARG A 514 31.90 -1.67 20.00
N SER A 515 33.01 -1.09 20.47
CA SER A 515 33.78 -1.63 21.60
C SER A 515 32.97 -1.67 22.90
N SER A 516 31.97 -0.80 23.03
CA SER A 516 31.04 -0.71 24.16
C SER A 516 29.73 -1.48 23.91
N GLY A 517 29.66 -2.33 22.88
CA GLY A 517 28.48 -3.12 22.53
C GLY A 517 27.36 -2.34 21.83
N ILE A 518 27.60 -1.07 21.46
CA ILE A 518 26.60 -0.19 20.84
C ILE A 518 26.84 -0.16 19.33
N ARG A 519 25.80 -0.43 18.53
CA ARG A 519 25.91 -0.39 17.06
C ARG A 519 25.75 1.04 16.52
N THR A 520 26.24 1.28 15.31
CA THR A 520 25.93 2.51 14.56
C THR A 520 24.96 2.19 13.44
N MET A 521 23.90 2.99 13.32
CA MET A 521 22.93 2.96 12.25
C MET A 521 22.88 4.30 11.51
N THR A 522 22.56 4.28 10.22
CA THR A 522 22.54 5.47 9.35
C THR A 522 21.23 5.60 8.57
N TYR A 523 21.23 6.33 7.45
CA TYR A 523 20.04 6.64 6.66
C TYR A 523 20.37 6.57 5.17
N CYS A 524 19.51 5.94 4.37
CA CYS A 524 19.51 6.06 2.92
C CYS A 524 18.10 5.96 2.35
N ASN A 525 17.92 6.44 1.12
CA ASN A 525 16.64 6.38 0.42
C ASN A 525 16.88 6.20 -1.11
N PRO A 526 15.84 5.94 -1.92
CA PRO A 526 15.97 5.60 -3.33
C PRO A 526 16.16 6.83 -4.25
N CYS A 527 16.23 8.03 -3.69
CA CYS A 527 16.33 9.29 -4.41
C CYS A 527 17.74 9.88 -4.28
N LEU A 528 18.17 10.62 -5.31
CA LEU A 528 19.47 11.30 -5.38
C LEU A 528 19.28 12.76 -5.74
N VAL A 529 20.18 13.62 -5.27
CA VAL A 529 20.19 15.05 -5.59
C VAL A 529 21.46 15.44 -6.35
N PRO A 530 21.40 16.48 -7.22
CA PRO A 530 22.60 17.13 -7.73
C PRO A 530 23.47 17.68 -6.58
N MET A 531 24.79 17.50 -6.69
CA MET A 531 25.74 17.76 -5.58
C MET A 531 26.62 18.98 -5.81
N ASP A 532 26.38 19.75 -6.87
CA ASP A 532 27.13 20.95 -7.28
C ASP A 532 27.26 22.01 -6.17
N GLN A 533 26.35 21.96 -5.18
CA GLN A 533 26.27 22.89 -4.06
C GLN A 533 26.87 22.37 -2.73
N LYS A 534 27.29 21.10 -2.66
CA LYS A 534 27.90 20.54 -1.43
C LYS A 534 29.44 20.61 -1.55
N PRO A 535 30.12 21.41 -0.70
CA PRO A 535 31.52 21.78 -0.88
C PRO A 535 32.53 20.62 -0.67
N ASN A 536 32.10 19.55 -0.02
CA ASN A 536 32.91 18.40 0.39
C ASN A 536 32.33 17.07 -0.14
N THR A 537 31.79 17.08 -1.36
CA THR A 537 31.35 15.87 -2.06
C THR A 537 32.56 15.08 -2.54
N LYS A 538 32.68 13.79 -2.17
CA LYS A 538 33.74 12.90 -2.69
C LYS A 538 33.24 12.15 -3.92
N ARG A 539 32.00 11.66 -3.89
CA ARG A 539 31.36 10.87 -4.94
C ARG A 539 30.02 11.49 -5.34
N HIS A 540 29.83 11.76 -6.63
CA HIS A 540 28.62 12.43 -7.14
C HIS A 540 27.59 11.42 -7.66
N LEU A 541 26.84 10.77 -6.75
CA LEU A 541 25.97 9.64 -7.07
C LEU A 541 24.90 9.92 -8.15
N PHE A 542 24.31 11.12 -8.15
CA PHE A 542 23.30 11.50 -9.15
C PHE A 542 23.84 11.46 -10.59
N GLU A 543 25.02 12.04 -10.85
CA GLU A 543 25.63 12.05 -12.18
C GLU A 543 26.16 10.67 -12.60
N GLU A 544 26.58 9.82 -11.65
CA GLU A 544 26.84 8.41 -11.96
C GLU A 544 25.57 7.68 -12.41
N ALA A 545 24.49 7.77 -11.62
CA ALA A 545 23.22 7.12 -11.92
C ALA A 545 22.61 7.60 -13.26
N LYS A 546 22.78 8.89 -13.57
CA LYS A 546 22.40 9.48 -14.86
C LYS A 546 23.22 8.94 -16.02
N LYS A 547 24.55 8.84 -15.89
CA LYS A 547 25.45 8.27 -16.93
C LYS A 547 25.19 6.79 -17.19
N LEU A 548 24.84 6.04 -16.15
CA LEU A 548 24.42 4.63 -16.26
C LEU A 548 22.97 4.47 -16.77
N GLY A 549 22.19 5.55 -16.85
CA GLY A 549 20.79 5.50 -17.29
C GLY A 549 19.85 4.74 -16.35
N ILE A 550 20.20 4.62 -15.06
CA ILE A 550 19.50 3.85 -14.02
C ILE A 550 18.49 4.68 -13.19
N LEU A 551 18.25 5.93 -13.59
CA LEU A 551 17.22 6.79 -13.00
C LEU A 551 15.86 6.56 -13.70
N VAL A 552 14.77 6.73 -12.96
CA VAL A 552 13.41 6.79 -13.50
C VAL A 552 13.31 7.91 -14.54
N LYS A 553 12.59 7.69 -15.64
CA LYS A 553 12.54 8.61 -16.78
C LYS A 553 11.17 9.24 -16.98
N ASP A 554 11.15 10.42 -17.58
CA ASP A 554 9.93 11.11 -17.99
C ASP A 554 9.45 10.68 -19.40
N GLU A 555 8.45 11.36 -19.96
CA GLU A 555 7.96 11.10 -21.32
C GLU A 555 8.97 11.44 -22.43
N ALA A 556 9.92 12.34 -22.18
CA ALA A 556 11.00 12.68 -23.11
C ALA A 556 12.14 11.64 -23.08
N GLY A 557 12.26 10.88 -22.00
CA GLY A 557 13.32 9.89 -21.77
C GLY A 557 14.48 10.44 -20.93
N GLU A 558 14.36 11.66 -20.40
CA GLU A 558 15.30 12.29 -19.48
C GLU A 558 15.04 11.85 -18.03
N PRO A 559 15.98 12.03 -17.09
CA PRO A 559 15.76 11.74 -15.68
C PRO A 559 14.57 12.50 -15.11
N TYR A 560 13.62 11.79 -14.49
CA TYR A 560 12.41 12.37 -13.90
C TYR A 560 12.79 13.15 -12.64
N MET A 561 12.92 14.48 -12.77
CA MET A 561 13.16 15.38 -11.66
C MET A 561 11.85 15.70 -10.92
N MET A 562 11.70 15.12 -9.72
CA MET A 562 10.54 15.31 -8.86
C MET A 562 10.77 16.45 -7.88
N PRO A 563 9.86 17.43 -7.77
CA PRO A 563 10.02 18.54 -6.83
C PRO A 563 9.68 18.11 -5.41
N ASN A 564 10.70 17.84 -4.59
CA ASN A 564 10.52 17.68 -3.15
C ASN A 564 10.23 19.05 -2.49
N THR A 565 10.02 19.07 -1.18
CA THR A 565 9.55 20.25 -0.44
C THR A 565 10.48 21.46 -0.54
N ALA A 566 11.79 21.23 -0.71
CA ALA A 566 12.81 22.29 -0.78
C ALA A 566 13.83 22.18 -1.93
N PHE A 567 13.82 21.09 -2.71
CA PHE A 567 14.78 20.82 -3.79
C PHE A 567 14.24 19.72 -4.72
N ASP A 568 14.75 19.62 -5.94
CA ASP A 568 14.37 18.56 -6.88
C ASP A 568 15.23 17.31 -6.69
N VAL A 569 14.67 16.14 -6.95
CA VAL A 569 15.29 14.82 -6.73
C VAL A 569 15.03 13.91 -7.93
N ALA A 570 15.95 13.00 -8.25
CA ALA A 570 15.69 11.90 -9.17
C ALA A 570 15.65 10.56 -8.43
N MET A 571 14.74 9.69 -8.84
CA MET A 571 14.51 8.37 -8.23
C MET A 571 15.26 7.28 -9.00
N LEU A 572 15.79 6.28 -8.31
CA LEU A 572 16.40 5.11 -8.94
C LEU A 572 15.33 4.18 -9.53
N ASP A 573 15.56 3.68 -10.73
CA ASP A 573 14.68 2.71 -11.36
C ASP A 573 15.07 1.28 -10.95
N PHE A 574 14.55 0.81 -9.81
CA PHE A 574 14.79 -0.57 -9.36
C PHE A 574 14.10 -1.65 -10.20
N THR A 575 13.36 -1.30 -11.25
CA THR A 575 12.96 -2.30 -12.26
C THR A 575 14.19 -2.73 -13.08
N ASN A 576 15.14 -1.82 -13.29
CA ASN A 576 16.45 -2.11 -13.89
C ASN A 576 17.34 -2.94 -12.93
N PRO A 577 17.84 -4.13 -13.34
CA PRO A 577 18.78 -4.92 -12.53
C PRO A 577 20.10 -4.20 -12.22
N GLU A 578 20.57 -3.33 -13.11
CA GLU A 578 21.81 -2.57 -12.90
C GLU A 578 21.66 -1.55 -11.77
N ALA A 579 20.49 -0.88 -11.66
CA ALA A 579 20.19 0.03 -10.56
C ALA A 579 20.27 -0.68 -9.19
N ARG A 580 19.71 -1.90 -9.12
CA ARG A 580 19.76 -2.74 -7.91
C ARG A 580 21.20 -3.12 -7.58
N ALA A 581 21.97 -3.62 -8.55
CA ALA A 581 23.37 -4.02 -8.35
C ALA A 581 24.28 -2.84 -7.99
N TRP A 582 24.06 -1.66 -8.57
CA TRP A 582 24.79 -0.44 -8.24
C TRP A 582 24.48 0.04 -6.82
N PHE A 583 23.21 0.01 -6.40
CA PHE A 583 22.83 0.42 -5.04
C PHE A 583 23.36 -0.53 -3.96
N LYS A 584 23.42 -1.85 -4.22
CA LYS A 584 24.07 -2.81 -3.29
C LYS A 584 25.55 -2.48 -3.04
N LYS A 585 26.25 -1.82 -3.97
CA LYS A 585 27.64 -1.35 -3.76
C LYS A 585 27.71 -0.14 -2.82
N ILE A 586 26.67 0.70 -2.77
CA ILE A 586 26.56 1.80 -1.79
C ILE A 586 26.33 1.21 -0.40
N LEU A 587 25.38 0.28 -0.27
CA LEU A 587 25.14 -0.42 0.99
C LEU A 587 26.39 -1.17 1.48
N ARG A 588 27.17 -1.76 0.57
CA ARG A 588 28.49 -2.35 0.88
C ARG A 588 29.42 -1.32 1.53
N GLY A 589 29.62 -0.16 0.90
CA GLY A 589 30.45 0.91 1.46
C GLY A 589 30.00 1.39 2.84
N MET A 590 28.68 1.52 3.07
CA MET A 590 28.14 1.86 4.39
C MET A 590 28.56 0.84 5.46
N VAL A 591 28.44 -0.45 5.17
CA VAL A 591 28.79 -1.52 6.13
C VAL A 591 30.30 -1.69 6.30
N ASP A 592 31.08 -1.47 5.24
CA ASP A 592 32.55 -1.47 5.29
C ASP A 592 33.10 -0.30 6.15
N ASP A 593 32.33 0.80 6.28
CA ASP A 593 32.56 1.89 7.26
C ASP A 593 31.95 1.60 8.66
N GLY A 594 31.58 0.35 8.94
CA GLY A 594 31.20 -0.16 10.26
C GLY A 594 29.72 -0.04 10.64
N VAL A 595 28.87 0.42 9.72
CA VAL A 595 27.41 0.54 9.94
C VAL A 595 26.77 -0.84 10.07
N SER A 596 25.95 -1.04 11.10
CA SER A 596 25.21 -2.29 11.34
C SER A 596 23.73 -2.22 10.90
N GLY A 597 23.25 -1.05 10.48
CA GLY A 597 21.86 -0.91 10.02
C GLY A 597 21.49 0.49 9.55
N TRP A 598 20.30 0.67 9.00
CA TRP A 598 19.86 1.98 8.49
C TRP A 598 18.35 2.14 8.41
N MET A 599 17.88 3.39 8.44
CA MET A 599 16.57 3.74 7.89
C MET A 599 16.66 3.64 6.36
N ALA A 600 15.82 2.80 5.76
CA ALA A 600 15.64 2.68 4.32
C ALA A 600 14.35 3.43 3.94
N ASP A 601 14.45 4.76 3.87
CA ASP A 601 13.32 5.68 3.81
C ASP A 601 12.69 5.74 2.40
N PHE A 602 11.51 6.35 2.29
CA PHE A 602 10.70 6.51 1.09
C PHE A 602 10.30 5.17 0.40
N GLY A 603 9.81 5.27 -0.84
CA GLY A 603 9.28 4.19 -1.68
C GLY A 603 7.94 4.56 -2.35
N GLU A 604 7.24 5.54 -1.79
CA GLU A 604 5.90 6.05 -2.13
C GLU A 604 5.88 7.14 -3.20
N GLY A 605 7.06 7.56 -3.67
CA GLY A 605 7.21 8.73 -4.53
C GLY A 605 7.10 8.46 -6.04
N LEU A 606 6.97 7.20 -6.50
CA LEU A 606 7.10 6.89 -7.92
C LEU A 606 6.01 7.60 -8.77
N PRO A 607 6.35 8.39 -9.79
CA PRO A 607 5.35 9.10 -10.59
C PRO A 607 4.43 8.14 -11.37
N LEU A 608 3.13 8.45 -11.44
CA LEU A 608 2.13 7.62 -12.15
C LEU A 608 2.23 7.73 -13.70
N ASP A 609 3.11 8.59 -14.19
CA ASP A 609 3.47 8.85 -15.59
C ASP A 609 4.94 8.49 -15.90
N ALA A 610 5.61 7.79 -14.98
CA ALA A 610 7.00 7.38 -15.15
C ALA A 610 7.21 6.40 -16.31
N ARG A 611 8.36 6.52 -16.99
CA ARG A 611 8.91 5.49 -17.87
C ARG A 611 9.96 4.68 -17.13
N LEU A 612 9.75 3.36 -17.14
CA LEU A 612 10.54 2.38 -16.40
C LEU A 612 11.21 1.39 -17.37
N HIS A 613 12.38 0.89 -16.99
CA HIS A 613 13.15 -0.10 -17.73
C HIS A 613 12.38 -1.41 -17.96
N SER A 614 11.50 -1.81 -17.03
CA SER A 614 10.60 -2.97 -17.21
C SER A 614 9.55 -2.80 -18.31
N GLY A 615 9.20 -1.55 -18.65
CA GLY A 615 8.02 -1.26 -19.48
C GLY A 615 6.69 -1.64 -18.83
N GLU A 616 6.65 -1.88 -17.51
CA GLU A 616 5.42 -2.22 -16.79
C GLU A 616 4.51 -0.97 -16.61
N ASP A 617 3.23 -1.17 -16.30
CA ASP A 617 2.32 -0.04 -16.09
C ASP A 617 2.74 0.79 -14.86
N PRO A 618 2.91 2.12 -14.98
CA PRO A 618 3.46 2.94 -13.90
C PRO A 618 2.57 2.99 -12.66
N VAL A 619 1.25 2.78 -12.78
CA VAL A 619 0.34 2.75 -11.62
C VAL A 619 0.50 1.45 -10.83
N ALA A 620 0.69 0.32 -11.52
CA ALA A 620 1.02 -0.95 -10.87
C ALA A 620 2.45 -0.93 -10.29
N ALA A 621 3.41 -0.36 -11.03
CA ALA A 621 4.79 -0.18 -10.57
C ALA A 621 4.86 0.67 -9.30
N HIS A 622 4.04 1.71 -9.21
CA HIS A 622 3.99 2.62 -8.07
C HIS A 622 3.67 1.89 -6.75
N ASN A 623 2.59 1.10 -6.72
CA ASN A 623 2.25 0.28 -5.54
C ASN A 623 3.31 -0.80 -5.25
N ARG A 624 4.02 -1.26 -6.27
CA ARG A 624 5.07 -2.29 -6.17
C ARG A 624 6.43 -1.74 -5.73
N TYR A 625 6.69 -0.44 -5.93
CA TYR A 625 8.01 0.14 -5.71
C TYR A 625 8.55 -0.02 -4.28
N PRO A 626 7.74 0.15 -3.20
CA PRO A 626 8.23 -0.09 -1.83
C PRO A 626 8.75 -1.51 -1.62
N GLU A 627 8.15 -2.52 -2.26
CA GLU A 627 8.63 -3.90 -2.21
C GLU A 627 9.94 -4.09 -2.99
N LEU A 628 10.10 -3.43 -4.15
CA LEU A 628 11.37 -3.43 -4.89
C LEU A 628 12.50 -2.79 -4.07
N TRP A 629 12.20 -1.67 -3.39
CA TRP A 629 13.13 -0.96 -2.53
C TRP A 629 13.54 -1.81 -1.30
N ALA A 630 12.57 -2.34 -0.56
CA ALA A 630 12.82 -3.23 0.57
C ALA A 630 13.61 -4.49 0.13
N ARG A 631 13.33 -5.02 -1.06
CA ARG A 631 14.02 -6.18 -1.63
C ARG A 631 15.49 -5.93 -1.91
N VAL A 632 15.87 -4.76 -2.45
CA VAL A 632 17.29 -4.42 -2.69
C VAL A 632 18.08 -4.44 -1.38
N ASN A 633 17.53 -3.84 -0.33
CA ASN A 633 18.13 -3.82 1.01
C ASN A 633 18.19 -5.23 1.61
N ARG A 634 17.14 -6.03 1.45
CA ARG A 634 17.06 -7.38 2.00
C ARG A 634 18.04 -8.34 1.35
N GLU A 635 18.05 -8.39 0.01
CA GLU A 635 18.98 -9.26 -0.70
C GLU A 635 20.43 -8.92 -0.32
N PHE A 636 20.77 -7.63 -0.17
CA PHE A 636 22.10 -7.22 0.33
C PHE A 636 22.38 -7.70 1.77
N ALA A 637 21.42 -7.58 2.68
CA ALA A 637 21.59 -8.03 4.07
C ALA A 637 21.76 -9.57 4.16
N ASP A 638 20.96 -10.32 3.40
CA ASP A 638 21.05 -11.78 3.32
C ASP A 638 22.37 -12.23 2.65
N GLU A 639 22.80 -11.57 1.56
CA GLU A 639 24.09 -11.78 0.88
C GLU A 639 25.28 -11.49 1.81
N TRP A 640 25.21 -10.39 2.58
CA TRP A 640 26.22 -10.02 3.56
C TRP A 640 26.32 -11.08 4.67
N GLN A 641 25.18 -11.48 5.24
CA GLN A 641 25.14 -12.47 6.33
C GLN A 641 25.70 -13.82 5.87
N ALA A 642 25.36 -14.27 4.66
CA ALA A 642 25.88 -15.52 4.10
C ALA A 642 27.41 -15.47 3.90
N GLY A 643 27.94 -14.33 3.42
CA GLY A 643 29.39 -14.12 3.28
C GLY A 643 30.12 -14.12 4.63
N SER A 644 29.57 -13.41 5.64
CA SER A 644 30.16 -13.34 6.98
C SER A 644 30.21 -14.70 7.67
N VAL A 645 29.14 -15.51 7.58
CA VAL A 645 29.11 -16.86 8.18
C VAL A 645 30.10 -17.81 7.50
N ALA A 646 30.27 -17.70 6.18
CA ALA A 646 31.26 -18.50 5.44
C ALA A 646 32.71 -18.14 5.82
N ALA A 647 32.99 -16.87 6.12
CA ALA A 647 34.30 -16.45 6.63
C ALA A 647 34.56 -16.99 8.04
N THR A 648 33.63 -16.83 8.99
CA THR A 648 33.81 -17.34 10.37
C THR A 648 33.93 -18.86 10.44
N ALA A 649 33.20 -19.59 9.58
CA ALA A 649 33.28 -21.05 9.50
C ALA A 649 34.60 -21.57 8.89
N ALA A 650 35.40 -20.70 8.27
CA ALA A 650 36.75 -21.02 7.82
C ALA A 650 37.83 -20.70 8.87
N GLU A 651 37.47 -20.00 9.96
CA GLU A 651 38.42 -19.51 10.97
C GLU A 651 38.32 -20.24 12.33
N GLU A 652 37.18 -20.85 12.68
CA GLU A 652 37.00 -21.50 14.00
C GLU A 652 36.52 -22.97 13.95
N ASP A 653 37.39 -23.89 14.37
CA ASP A 653 37.09 -25.29 14.73
C ASP A 653 36.86 -25.43 16.25
N GLY A 654 36.28 -24.39 16.88
CA GLY A 654 36.12 -24.25 18.34
C GLY A 654 34.80 -23.61 18.70
N GLY A 655 33.95 -24.33 19.45
CA GLY A 655 32.57 -23.90 19.70
C GLY A 655 32.41 -22.64 20.56
N GLY A 656 31.98 -21.54 19.93
CA GLY A 656 31.61 -20.28 20.59
C GLY A 656 30.39 -19.62 19.93
N ALA A 657 29.48 -19.09 20.76
CA ALA A 657 28.23 -18.37 20.44
C ALA A 657 28.04 -17.81 19.00
N GLY A 658 27.20 -18.48 18.20
CA GLY A 658 26.86 -18.04 16.85
C GLY A 658 26.05 -16.72 16.76
N GLY A 659 26.74 -15.64 16.41
CA GLY A 659 26.25 -14.57 15.51
C GLY A 659 25.19 -13.58 16.01
N ASP A 660 25.60 -12.52 16.72
CA ASP A 660 24.79 -11.30 16.96
C ASP A 660 25.28 -10.08 16.14
N ASP A 661 25.86 -10.33 14.96
CA ASP A 661 26.49 -9.33 14.08
C ASP A 661 25.67 -9.01 12.80
N GLY A 662 24.45 -9.56 12.69
CA GLY A 662 23.60 -9.37 11.50
C GLY A 662 23.11 -7.94 11.29
N LEU A 663 22.93 -7.55 10.03
CA LEU A 663 22.46 -6.21 9.63
C LEU A 663 20.96 -6.03 9.85
N VAL A 664 20.50 -4.79 10.07
CA VAL A 664 19.07 -4.45 10.19
C VAL A 664 18.72 -3.15 9.47
N PHE A 665 17.72 -3.18 8.60
CA PHE A 665 17.12 -1.97 8.03
C PHE A 665 15.62 -1.87 8.34
N PHE A 666 15.08 -0.66 8.33
CA PHE A 666 13.65 -0.40 8.56
C PHE A 666 13.04 0.56 7.53
N VAL A 667 11.79 0.30 7.13
CA VAL A 667 11.05 1.01 6.06
C VAL A 667 9.73 1.60 6.57
N ARG A 668 9.24 2.69 5.97
CA ARG A 668 7.87 3.20 6.21
C ARG A 668 6.88 2.75 5.15
N SER A 669 7.34 2.74 3.91
CA SER A 669 6.49 2.45 2.76
C SER A 669 6.43 0.97 2.47
N GLY A 670 5.24 0.49 2.09
CA GLY A 670 5.00 -0.93 1.93
C GLY A 670 3.77 -1.27 1.11
N PHE A 671 3.68 -2.54 0.77
CA PHE A 671 2.51 -3.16 0.15
C PHE A 671 2.39 -4.62 0.63
N ARG A 672 1.53 -5.42 0.01
CA ARG A 672 1.11 -6.74 0.53
C ARG A 672 2.24 -7.73 0.83
N GLU A 673 3.32 -7.75 0.04
CA GLU A 673 4.49 -8.63 0.24
C GLU A 673 5.65 -7.94 0.96
N SER A 674 5.54 -6.69 1.39
CA SER A 674 6.68 -5.97 1.97
C SER A 674 7.29 -6.69 3.18
N SER A 675 6.50 -7.41 3.98
CA SER A 675 7.02 -8.26 5.08
C SER A 675 7.88 -9.46 4.65
N ARG A 676 7.85 -9.88 3.37
CA ARG A 676 8.84 -10.82 2.82
C ARG A 676 10.24 -10.23 2.83
N TRP A 677 10.33 -8.93 2.54
CA TRP A 677 11.56 -8.23 2.23
C TRP A 677 12.04 -7.39 3.41
N ALA A 678 11.22 -6.44 3.86
CA ALA A 678 11.48 -5.58 5.01
C ALA A 678 11.74 -6.41 6.28
N MET A 679 12.79 -6.03 7.02
CA MET A 679 13.10 -6.65 8.31
C MET A 679 12.27 -6.05 9.45
N LEU A 680 11.97 -4.75 9.36
CA LEU A 680 11.27 -3.96 10.37
C LEU A 680 10.54 -2.81 9.67
N PHE A 681 9.34 -2.45 10.16
CA PHE A 681 8.63 -1.24 9.76
C PHE A 681 8.81 -0.13 10.79
N TRP A 682 8.66 1.12 10.37
CA TRP A 682 8.25 2.18 11.28
C TRP A 682 7.09 2.99 10.69
N GLU A 683 6.26 3.54 11.57
CA GLU A 683 5.00 4.22 11.26
C GLU A 683 5.11 5.51 10.42
N GLY A 684 6.29 5.96 10.00
CA GLY A 684 6.46 7.22 9.27
C GLY A 684 6.27 8.47 10.14
N ASP A 685 5.80 9.56 9.53
CA ASP A 685 6.06 10.93 10.01
C ASP A 685 4.92 11.54 10.84
N GLN A 686 4.53 10.92 11.97
CA GLN A 686 3.45 11.49 12.81
C GLN A 686 3.79 12.91 13.27
N MET A 687 2.78 13.79 13.39
CA MET A 687 3.01 15.09 14.02
C MET A 687 3.36 14.98 15.51
N VAL A 688 4.09 15.99 16.00
CA VAL A 688 4.38 16.20 17.43
C VAL A 688 3.13 16.69 18.19
N SER A 689 2.06 15.89 18.16
CA SER A 689 0.71 16.28 18.57
C SER A 689 -0.03 15.20 19.40
N TRP A 690 -1.11 15.64 20.06
CA TRP A 690 -2.10 14.77 20.74
C TRP A 690 -3.34 14.48 19.87
N GLN A 691 -3.30 14.83 18.58
CA GLN A 691 -4.46 14.77 17.70
C GLN A 691 -4.79 13.32 17.31
N ALA A 692 -6.01 13.11 16.81
CA ALA A 692 -6.58 11.77 16.65
C ALA A 692 -6.13 11.07 15.36
N ASN A 693 -5.86 11.83 14.29
CA ASN A 693 -5.53 11.28 12.97
C ASN A 693 -4.04 11.46 12.63
N ASP A 694 -3.30 12.32 13.33
CA ASP A 694 -1.87 12.52 13.12
C ASP A 694 -1.16 12.98 14.43
N GLY A 695 -0.85 12.03 15.30
CA GLY A 695 -0.26 12.25 16.63
C GLY A 695 -0.12 10.95 17.41
N ILE A 696 0.08 11.04 18.74
CA ILE A 696 0.32 9.84 19.57
C ILE A 696 -0.83 8.80 19.51
N LYS A 697 -2.07 9.24 19.30
CA LYS A 697 -3.22 8.34 19.11
C LYS A 697 -3.13 7.59 17.79
N SER A 698 -2.82 8.30 16.70
CA SER A 698 -2.77 7.73 15.36
C SER A 698 -1.61 6.76 15.19
N SER A 699 -0.50 6.98 15.92
CA SER A 699 0.60 6.01 16.06
C SER A 699 0.11 4.65 16.57
N VAL A 700 -0.61 4.62 17.70
CA VAL A 700 -1.19 3.36 18.22
C VAL A 700 -2.21 2.75 17.25
N VAL A 701 -2.96 3.54 16.46
CA VAL A 701 -3.82 2.98 15.40
C VAL A 701 -2.98 2.34 14.28
N GLY A 702 -1.87 2.97 13.86
CA GLY A 702 -0.92 2.46 12.87
C GLY A 702 -0.32 1.12 13.29
N LEU A 703 0.24 1.05 14.49
CA LEU A 703 0.79 -0.17 15.10
C LEU A 703 -0.19 -1.35 15.04
N LEU A 704 -1.46 -1.11 15.39
CA LEU A 704 -2.48 -2.15 15.52
C LEU A 704 -3.10 -2.55 14.17
N SER A 705 -3.30 -1.59 13.26
CA SER A 705 -3.80 -1.86 11.90
C SER A 705 -2.75 -2.52 11.00
N GLY A 706 -1.48 -2.08 11.10
CA GLY A 706 -0.34 -2.72 10.44
C GLY A 706 -0.15 -4.17 10.92
N GLY A 707 -0.21 -4.39 12.23
CA GLY A 707 -0.19 -5.75 12.81
C GLY A 707 -1.35 -6.63 12.33
N LEU A 708 -2.57 -6.09 12.26
CA LEU A 708 -3.74 -6.76 11.67
C LEU A 708 -3.62 -6.98 10.15
N SER A 709 -2.68 -6.33 9.47
CA SER A 709 -2.47 -6.38 8.01
C SER A 709 -1.23 -7.16 7.59
N GLY A 710 -0.57 -7.83 8.53
CA GLY A 710 0.59 -8.67 8.26
C GLY A 710 1.93 -7.94 8.28
N PHE A 711 2.04 -6.79 8.96
CA PHE A 711 3.29 -6.12 9.30
C PHE A 711 3.63 -6.36 10.79
N PRO A 712 4.21 -7.52 11.17
CA PRO A 712 4.22 -7.94 12.56
C PRO A 712 5.31 -7.30 13.44
N LEU A 713 6.31 -6.67 12.81
CA LEU A 713 7.41 -5.96 13.46
C LEU A 713 7.33 -4.49 13.04
N ASN A 714 6.81 -3.64 13.92
CA ASN A 714 6.60 -2.21 13.67
C ASN A 714 6.80 -1.37 14.94
N HIS A 715 7.26 -0.12 14.78
CA HIS A 715 7.46 0.86 15.87
C HIS A 715 7.25 2.30 15.40
N SER A 716 7.28 3.26 16.33
CA SER A 716 7.08 4.69 16.04
C SER A 716 8.30 5.52 16.42
N ASP A 717 8.38 6.76 15.92
CA ASP A 717 9.28 7.76 16.49
C ASP A 717 8.81 8.14 17.89
N ALA A 718 9.61 7.86 18.93
CA ALA A 718 9.26 8.27 20.29
C ALA A 718 9.19 9.81 20.41
N GLY A 719 7.96 10.33 20.37
CA GLY A 719 7.64 11.76 20.40
C GLY A 719 7.12 12.33 19.07
N GLY A 720 6.96 11.50 18.03
CA GLY A 720 6.58 11.93 16.68
C GLY A 720 7.70 12.69 15.94
N TYR A 721 7.45 13.06 14.69
CA TYR A 721 8.41 13.71 13.79
C TYR A 721 8.01 15.13 13.38
N CYS A 722 6.80 15.28 12.84
CA CYS A 722 6.44 16.45 12.04
C CYS A 722 6.09 17.66 12.90
N THR A 723 6.99 18.66 12.87
CA THR A 723 6.92 19.91 13.61
C THR A 723 6.49 21.03 12.68
N VAL A 724 5.40 21.71 13.01
CA VAL A 724 4.86 22.83 12.23
C VAL A 724 4.93 24.07 13.09
N ASP A 725 5.77 25.02 12.68
CA ASP A 725 6.03 26.25 13.43
C ASP A 725 5.80 27.45 12.52
N LEU A 726 4.52 27.80 12.37
CA LEU A 726 4.04 28.96 11.62
C LEU A 726 3.59 30.05 12.61
N PRO A 727 3.55 31.34 12.22
CA PRO A 727 3.27 32.45 13.15
C PRO A 727 2.01 32.28 14.01
N PHE A 728 0.94 31.71 13.42
CA PHE A 728 -0.37 31.50 14.05
C PHE A 728 -0.71 30.02 14.30
N LEU A 729 0.19 29.09 13.99
CA LEU A 729 -0.06 27.66 14.12
C LEU A 729 1.23 26.92 14.51
N ARG A 730 1.30 26.47 15.76
CA ARG A 730 2.50 25.89 16.36
C ARG A 730 2.23 24.53 16.98
N TYR A 731 2.76 23.51 16.34
CA TYR A 731 2.88 22.14 16.85
C TYR A 731 4.35 21.88 17.11
N ARG A 732 4.71 21.89 18.40
CA ARG A 732 6.06 21.63 18.91
C ARG A 732 5.95 20.54 19.97
N ARG A 733 6.94 19.64 20.01
CA ARG A 733 6.98 18.55 20.99
C ARG A 733 7.20 19.11 22.39
N GLY A 734 6.15 19.11 23.21
CA GLY A 734 6.24 19.40 24.64
C GLY A 734 6.81 18.21 25.42
N GLU A 735 7.38 18.48 26.59
CA GLU A 735 7.98 17.47 27.47
C GLU A 735 7.00 16.30 27.74
N GLU A 736 5.80 16.59 28.24
CA GLU A 736 4.79 15.58 28.56
C GLU A 736 4.47 14.64 27.38
N LEU A 737 4.36 15.18 26.16
CA LEU A 737 4.08 14.38 24.96
C LEU A 737 5.25 13.42 24.68
N LEU A 738 6.49 13.91 24.79
CA LEU A 738 7.68 13.07 24.65
C LEU A 738 7.71 11.96 25.72
N LEU A 739 7.44 12.30 26.99
CA LEU A 739 7.42 11.32 28.07
C LEU A 739 6.38 10.21 27.84
N ARG A 740 5.13 10.57 27.50
CA ARG A 740 4.08 9.58 27.19
C ARG A 740 4.38 8.73 25.96
N TRP A 741 5.01 9.27 24.93
CA TRP A 741 5.35 8.51 23.73
C TRP A 741 6.56 7.58 23.94
N MET A 742 7.45 7.91 24.88
CA MET A 742 8.48 6.97 25.37
C MET A 742 7.87 5.84 26.20
N GLU A 743 6.84 6.10 27.01
CA GLU A 743 6.07 5.05 27.70
C GLU A 743 5.40 4.07 26.70
N VAL A 744 4.84 4.57 25.60
CA VAL A 744 4.29 3.72 24.52
C VAL A 744 5.37 2.86 23.86
N ASN A 745 6.48 3.48 23.41
CA ASN A 745 7.53 2.74 22.70
C ASN A 745 8.37 1.80 23.58
N ALA A 746 8.31 1.93 24.91
CA ALA A 746 8.85 0.90 25.80
C ALA A 746 8.16 -0.47 25.62
N PHE A 747 6.96 -0.50 25.01
CA PHE A 747 6.15 -1.70 24.75
C PHE A 747 5.98 -2.04 23.25
N THR A 748 6.86 -1.56 22.37
CA THR A 748 6.92 -1.94 20.95
C THR A 748 8.10 -2.88 20.65
N VAL A 749 8.26 -3.28 19.37
CA VAL A 749 9.38 -4.15 18.95
C VAL A 749 10.75 -3.47 19.04
N VAL A 750 10.80 -2.15 18.81
CA VAL A 750 12.02 -1.34 18.87
C VAL A 750 11.70 0.01 19.51
N PHE A 751 12.39 0.36 20.59
CA PHE A 751 12.31 1.67 21.21
C PHE A 751 13.31 2.63 20.54
N ARG A 752 12.86 3.42 19.56
CA ARG A 752 13.70 4.38 18.83
C ARG A 752 13.27 5.83 19.09
N THR A 753 14.22 6.72 19.35
CA THR A 753 13.97 8.19 19.39
C THR A 753 14.15 8.83 18.02
N HIS A 754 13.64 10.05 17.86
CA HIS A 754 13.97 10.90 16.71
C HIS A 754 13.84 12.38 17.12
N GLU A 755 14.76 13.24 16.67
CA GLU A 755 14.67 14.68 16.94
C GLU A 755 13.55 15.44 16.18
N GLY A 756 13.03 14.85 15.11
CA GLY A 756 12.08 15.47 14.18
C GLY A 756 12.72 16.45 13.18
N ASN A 757 11.89 17.02 12.30
CA ASN A 757 12.32 17.95 11.23
C ASN A 757 12.81 19.34 11.73
N LYS A 758 12.53 19.71 12.99
CA LYS A 758 13.00 20.97 13.61
C LYS A 758 13.53 20.75 15.04
N PRO A 759 14.70 20.11 15.22
CA PRO A 759 15.21 19.67 16.52
C PRO A 759 15.22 20.76 17.61
N ALA A 760 15.71 21.96 17.27
CA ALA A 760 15.83 23.10 18.18
C ALA A 760 14.50 23.73 18.63
N SER A 761 13.36 23.34 18.03
CA SER A 761 12.02 23.82 18.42
C SER A 761 11.26 22.83 19.32
N ASN A 762 11.85 21.66 19.59
CA ASN A 762 11.21 20.53 20.27
C ASN A 762 11.95 20.15 21.55
N CYS A 763 11.20 19.60 22.50
CA CYS A 763 11.79 18.82 23.58
C CYS A 763 12.39 17.51 23.03
N GLN A 764 13.60 17.18 23.48
CA GLN A 764 14.35 15.97 23.16
C GLN A 764 14.59 15.17 24.44
N PHE A 765 14.93 13.89 24.32
CA PHE A 765 15.17 13.05 25.51
C PHE A 765 16.34 13.57 26.35
N TYR A 766 17.30 14.27 25.74
CA TYR A 766 18.43 14.94 26.38
C TYR A 766 18.21 16.44 26.69
N SER A 767 16.98 16.97 26.60
CA SER A 767 16.73 18.40 26.86
C SER A 767 16.97 18.84 28.31
N ASN A 768 16.75 17.96 29.28
CA ASN A 768 17.02 18.21 30.70
C ASN A 768 17.18 16.89 31.49
N SER A 769 17.50 16.98 32.78
CA SER A 769 17.67 15.81 33.65
C SER A 769 16.40 14.97 33.82
N ARG A 770 15.20 15.58 33.79
CA ARG A 770 13.92 14.86 33.88
C ARG A 770 13.64 14.05 32.62
N THR A 771 13.92 14.59 31.44
CA THR A 771 13.77 13.85 30.18
C THR A 771 14.77 12.70 30.08
N LEU A 772 16.03 12.90 30.52
CA LEU A 772 17.04 11.86 30.57
C LEU A 772 16.68 10.74 31.55
N ALA A 773 16.29 11.10 32.79
CA ALA A 773 15.85 10.14 33.80
C ALA A 773 14.66 9.30 33.34
N HIS A 774 13.69 9.92 32.66
CA HIS A 774 12.54 9.22 32.13
C HIS A 774 12.90 8.34 30.93
N PHE A 775 13.75 8.79 30.00
CA PHE A 775 14.27 7.96 28.91
C PHE A 775 15.01 6.74 29.44
N ALA A 776 15.87 6.93 30.46
CA ALA A 776 16.56 5.84 31.16
C ALA A 776 15.58 4.83 31.77
N ARG A 777 14.52 5.31 32.44
CA ARG A 777 13.46 4.46 33.00
C ARG A 777 12.72 3.68 31.91
N CYS A 778 12.36 4.32 30.79
CA CYS A 778 11.71 3.66 29.65
C CYS A 778 12.63 2.64 28.95
N ALA A 779 13.93 2.92 28.84
CA ALA A 779 14.90 1.99 28.25
C ALA A 779 15.12 0.77 29.15
N LYS A 780 15.13 0.95 30.48
CA LYS A 780 15.15 -0.15 31.47
C LYS A 780 13.84 -0.94 31.45
N LEU A 781 12.69 -0.28 31.34
CA LEU A 781 11.37 -0.92 31.18
C LEU A 781 11.32 -1.77 29.89
N TYR A 782 11.79 -1.23 28.77
CA TYR A 782 11.97 -1.95 27.51
C TYR A 782 12.89 -3.16 27.69
N LYS A 783 14.08 -2.98 28.29
CA LYS A 783 15.05 -4.06 28.56
C LYS A 783 14.44 -5.20 29.36
N ALA A 784 13.63 -4.90 30.38
CA ALA A 784 13.08 -5.88 31.30
C ALA A 784 12.24 -6.99 30.63
N TRP A 785 11.67 -6.77 29.44
CA TRP A 785 10.92 -7.80 28.70
C TRP A 785 11.59 -8.31 27.41
N GLU A 786 12.89 -8.04 27.21
CA GLU A 786 13.69 -8.54 26.05
C GLU A 786 13.49 -10.04 25.80
N PHE A 787 13.47 -10.86 26.85
CA PHE A 787 13.30 -12.32 26.74
C PHE A 787 11.97 -12.70 26.06
N TYR A 788 10.90 -11.95 26.34
CA TYR A 788 9.59 -12.17 25.74
C TYR A 788 9.50 -11.53 24.36
N ARG A 789 10.11 -10.35 24.16
CA ARG A 789 10.25 -9.74 22.81
C ARG A 789 10.91 -10.70 21.83
N ALA A 790 12.00 -11.34 22.24
CA ALA A 790 12.72 -12.32 21.42
C ALA A 790 11.85 -13.55 21.07
N GLN A 791 10.94 -13.97 21.96
CA GLN A 791 9.94 -15.00 21.65
C GLN A 791 8.91 -14.50 20.62
N LEU A 792 8.38 -13.29 20.80
CA LEU A 792 7.38 -12.71 19.88
C LEU A 792 7.97 -12.40 18.50
N VAL A 793 9.24 -12.01 18.39
CA VAL A 793 9.95 -11.84 17.10
C VAL A 793 10.09 -13.19 16.38
N ARG A 794 10.35 -14.29 17.10
CA ARG A 794 10.32 -15.63 16.50
C ARG A 794 8.91 -16.06 16.10
N GLU A 795 7.88 -15.73 16.87
CA GLU A 795 6.48 -15.97 16.51
C GLU A 795 6.05 -15.18 15.26
N ALA A 796 6.52 -13.94 15.13
CA ALA A 796 6.32 -13.11 13.93
C ALA A 796 6.96 -13.73 12.68
N ALA A 797 8.21 -14.22 12.77
CA ALA A 797 8.87 -14.91 11.67
C ALA A 797 8.20 -16.26 11.34
N ALA A 798 7.79 -17.03 12.35
CA ALA A 798 7.23 -18.37 12.18
C ALA A 798 5.76 -18.38 11.74
N ALA A 799 4.94 -17.43 12.21
CA ALA A 799 3.48 -17.42 12.02
C ALA A 799 2.92 -16.08 11.51
N GLY A 800 3.70 -15.01 11.44
CA GLY A 800 3.24 -13.69 10.97
C GLY A 800 2.41 -12.93 12.00
N LEU A 801 2.37 -13.38 13.26
CA LEU A 801 1.62 -12.73 14.33
C LEU A 801 2.39 -11.51 14.88
N PRO A 802 1.74 -10.35 15.05
CA PRO A 802 2.43 -9.13 15.46
C PRO A 802 2.91 -9.18 16.92
N VAL A 803 3.98 -8.43 17.22
CA VAL A 803 4.47 -8.24 18.60
C VAL A 803 3.42 -7.49 19.42
N THR A 804 2.91 -6.38 18.88
CA THR A 804 1.83 -5.59 19.49
C THR A 804 0.50 -5.92 18.81
N ARG A 805 -0.50 -6.32 19.59
CA ARG A 805 -1.74 -6.94 19.07
C ARG A 805 -2.97 -6.14 19.43
N HIS A 806 -3.82 -5.90 18.42
CA HIS A 806 -5.20 -5.49 18.68
C HIS A 806 -5.93 -6.64 19.36
N LEU A 807 -6.71 -6.35 20.41
CA LEU A 807 -7.36 -7.37 21.23
C LEU A 807 -8.29 -8.29 20.41
N PHE A 808 -8.80 -7.81 19.27
CA PHE A 808 -9.59 -8.59 18.31
C PHE A 808 -8.91 -9.90 17.90
N LEU A 809 -7.57 -9.95 17.82
CA LEU A 809 -6.84 -11.18 17.46
C LEU A 809 -7.10 -12.34 18.44
N HIS A 810 -7.37 -12.03 19.72
CA HIS A 810 -7.54 -13.02 20.78
C HIS A 810 -8.96 -13.06 21.37
N TYR A 811 -9.74 -11.99 21.21
CA TYR A 811 -11.12 -11.87 21.71
C TYR A 811 -12.09 -11.42 20.59
N PRO A 812 -12.18 -12.13 19.45
CA PRO A 812 -12.94 -11.66 18.28
C PRO A 812 -14.45 -11.56 18.50
N ALA A 813 -15.01 -12.33 19.43
CA ALA A 813 -16.44 -12.37 19.73
C ALA A 813 -16.91 -11.21 20.65
N ASP A 814 -15.99 -10.46 21.25
CA ASP A 814 -16.30 -9.39 22.19
C ASP A 814 -16.57 -8.07 21.44
N GLU A 815 -17.82 -7.58 21.49
CA GLU A 815 -18.24 -6.39 20.75
C GLU A 815 -17.54 -5.10 21.21
N ARG A 816 -17.12 -5.04 22.48
CA ARG A 816 -16.38 -3.91 23.06
C ARG A 816 -14.95 -3.91 22.54
N VAL A 817 -14.31 -5.09 22.48
CA VAL A 817 -13.02 -5.29 21.80
C VAL A 817 -13.10 -4.91 20.32
N GLN A 818 -14.14 -5.34 19.61
CA GLN A 818 -14.35 -4.98 18.21
C GLN A 818 -14.53 -3.46 17.99
N ALA A 819 -14.83 -2.68 19.04
CA ALA A 819 -15.01 -1.23 19.01
C ALA A 819 -13.79 -0.44 19.52
N LEU A 820 -12.75 -1.12 20.01
CA LEU A 820 -11.48 -0.47 20.37
C LEU A 820 -10.77 0.04 19.11
N THR A 821 -9.95 1.08 19.30
CA THR A 821 -9.06 1.61 18.26
C THR A 821 -7.64 1.76 18.77
N TYR A 822 -7.41 2.73 19.66
CA TYR A 822 -6.08 3.06 20.21
C TYR A 822 -6.01 2.98 21.74
N GLN A 823 -7.11 2.68 22.42
CA GLN A 823 -7.22 2.87 23.88
C GLN A 823 -6.34 1.90 24.67
N GLN A 824 -6.07 0.72 24.10
CA GLN A 824 -5.26 -0.33 24.73
C GLN A 824 -4.80 -1.36 23.69
N PHE A 825 -3.71 -2.05 23.99
CA PHE A 825 -3.16 -3.13 23.17
C PHE A 825 -2.51 -4.22 24.01
N LEU A 826 -2.39 -5.41 23.44
CA LEU A 826 -1.60 -6.49 24.04
C LEU A 826 -0.17 -6.45 23.50
N VAL A 827 0.81 -6.82 24.33
CA VAL A 827 2.12 -7.26 23.85
C VAL A 827 2.10 -8.79 23.92
N GLY A 828 2.11 -9.42 22.76
CA GLY A 828 1.83 -10.85 22.62
C GLY A 828 0.48 -11.23 23.22
N THR A 829 0.51 -12.22 24.12
CA THR A 829 -0.64 -12.68 24.92
C THR A 829 -0.55 -12.33 26.39
N GLU A 830 0.64 -11.99 26.91
CA GLU A 830 0.96 -12.00 28.33
C GLU A 830 0.92 -10.63 29.02
N MET A 831 0.96 -9.53 28.25
CA MET A 831 0.92 -8.17 28.77
C MET A 831 -0.18 -7.35 28.11
N LEU A 832 -0.84 -6.48 28.88
CA LEU A 832 -1.83 -5.51 28.43
C LEU A 832 -1.34 -4.11 28.76
N VAL A 833 -1.36 -3.20 27.79
CA VAL A 833 -0.92 -1.81 27.93
C VAL A 833 -2.09 -0.88 27.62
N VAL A 834 -2.35 0.07 28.51
CA VAL A 834 -3.42 1.07 28.41
C VAL A 834 -2.78 2.47 28.47
N PRO A 835 -2.31 2.99 27.32
CA PRO A 835 -1.47 4.19 27.30
C PRO A 835 -2.25 5.47 27.60
N VAL A 836 -1.58 6.45 28.23
CA VAL A 836 -2.10 7.81 28.36
C VAL A 836 -1.85 8.57 27.06
N LEU A 837 -2.92 8.78 26.29
CA LEU A 837 -2.87 9.40 24.96
C LEU A 837 -3.51 10.80 24.90
N ASP A 838 -3.77 11.42 26.05
CA ASP A 838 -4.36 12.76 26.17
C ASP A 838 -3.57 13.61 27.17
N LYS A 839 -3.38 14.88 26.83
CA LYS A 839 -2.58 15.85 27.61
C LYS A 839 -3.19 16.11 29.00
N GLY A 840 -2.35 16.18 30.02
CA GLY A 840 -2.73 16.51 31.39
C GLY A 840 -3.44 15.38 32.14
N ARG A 841 -3.41 14.15 31.61
CA ARG A 841 -4.07 12.98 32.21
C ARG A 841 -3.09 12.16 33.05
N SER A 842 -3.57 11.70 34.19
CA SER A 842 -2.87 10.79 35.13
C SER A 842 -3.62 9.49 35.38
N ALA A 843 -4.71 9.23 34.67
CA ALA A 843 -5.53 8.02 34.80
C ALA A 843 -6.22 7.68 33.47
N VAL A 844 -6.45 6.38 33.25
CA VAL A 844 -7.05 5.79 32.04
C VAL A 844 -8.17 4.82 32.41
N THR A 845 -9.07 4.54 31.46
CA THR A 845 -10.07 3.47 31.58
C THR A 845 -9.55 2.22 30.87
N ALA A 846 -9.26 1.18 31.63
CA ALA A 846 -8.81 -0.12 31.12
C ALA A 846 -10.00 -1.06 30.95
N TYR A 847 -10.12 -1.73 29.79
CA TYR A 847 -11.10 -2.80 29.57
C TYR A 847 -10.45 -4.18 29.65
N PHE A 848 -11.07 -5.09 30.39
CA PHE A 848 -10.67 -6.48 30.53
C PHE A 848 -11.73 -7.36 29.86
N PRO A 849 -11.44 -8.02 28.72
CA PRO A 849 -12.42 -8.82 27.99
C PRO A 849 -12.97 -10.00 28.78
N ALA A 850 -14.19 -10.43 28.45
CA ALA A 850 -14.80 -11.61 29.05
C ALA A 850 -13.92 -12.86 28.82
N GLY A 851 -13.72 -13.67 29.86
CA GLY A 851 -12.88 -14.87 29.77
C GLY A 851 -11.38 -14.62 29.61
N ALA A 852 -10.91 -13.37 29.65
CA ALA A 852 -9.48 -13.06 29.57
C ALA A 852 -8.67 -13.51 30.79
N GLY A 853 -9.33 -13.90 31.90
CA GLY A 853 -8.68 -14.23 33.17
C GLY A 853 -8.26 -12.99 33.96
N ALA A 854 -7.54 -13.22 35.06
CA ALA A 854 -7.07 -12.14 35.94
C ALA A 854 -5.80 -11.46 35.39
N TRP A 855 -5.76 -10.14 35.51
CA TRP A 855 -4.67 -9.27 35.07
C TRP A 855 -4.11 -8.49 36.26
N ARG A 856 -2.83 -8.68 36.57
CA ARG A 856 -2.14 -7.99 37.67
C ARG A 856 -1.50 -6.70 37.19
N HIS A 857 -1.82 -5.58 37.83
CA HIS A 857 -1.22 -4.28 37.56
C HIS A 857 0.25 -4.25 38.02
N VAL A 858 1.16 -3.83 37.14
CA VAL A 858 2.62 -3.94 37.34
C VAL A 858 3.13 -3.14 38.54
N TRP A 859 2.53 -1.97 38.82
CA TRP A 859 3.05 -1.05 39.84
C TRP A 859 2.46 -1.27 41.24
N THR A 860 1.18 -1.69 41.33
CA THR A 860 0.49 -1.85 42.61
C THR A 860 0.29 -3.31 43.03
N GLY A 861 0.35 -4.26 42.09
CA GLY A 861 0.07 -5.67 42.34
C GLY A 861 -1.42 -6.02 42.40
N ASP A 862 -2.33 -5.04 42.25
CA ASP A 862 -3.77 -5.29 42.24
C ASP A 862 -4.19 -6.16 41.04
N GLU A 863 -5.14 -7.08 41.25
CA GLU A 863 -5.64 -7.97 40.21
C GLU A 863 -7.05 -7.57 39.73
N TYR A 864 -7.21 -7.48 38.41
CA TYR A 864 -8.41 -7.03 37.71
C TYR A 864 -8.99 -8.16 36.84
N GLY A 865 -10.32 -8.19 36.65
CA GLY A 865 -11.00 -9.17 35.81
C GLY A 865 -11.16 -10.58 36.41
N ALA A 866 -10.62 -10.84 37.60
CA ALA A 866 -10.81 -12.11 38.31
C ALA A 866 -12.30 -12.37 38.60
N GLY A 867 -12.83 -13.51 38.17
CA GLY A 867 -14.20 -13.94 38.44
C GLY A 867 -15.32 -13.16 37.72
N ALA A 868 -14.99 -12.23 36.82
CA ALA A 868 -16.00 -11.48 36.07
C ALA A 868 -16.74 -12.37 35.06
N GLN A 869 -18.07 -12.40 35.12
CA GLN A 869 -18.92 -13.17 34.20
C GLN A 869 -19.02 -12.56 32.79
N GLY A 870 -18.54 -11.32 32.62
CA GLY A 870 -18.49 -10.59 31.36
C GLY A 870 -17.29 -9.64 31.35
N GLY A 871 -17.17 -8.82 30.30
CA GLY A 871 -16.10 -7.83 30.23
C GLY A 871 -16.28 -6.72 31.25
N PHE A 872 -15.16 -6.16 31.71
CA PHE A 872 -15.10 -5.26 32.87
C PHE A 872 -14.24 -4.02 32.56
N GLU A 873 -14.70 -2.82 32.91
CA GLU A 873 -13.92 -1.59 32.83
C GLU A 873 -13.49 -1.11 34.23
N ALA A 874 -12.26 -0.63 34.37
CA ALA A 874 -11.75 0.00 35.58
C ALA A 874 -11.02 1.31 35.27
N GLU A 875 -11.15 2.32 36.14
CA GLU A 875 -10.27 3.48 36.13
C GLU A 875 -8.96 3.13 36.86
N VAL A 876 -7.83 3.37 36.19
CA VAL A 876 -6.50 2.99 36.69
C VAL A 876 -5.58 4.19 36.65
N GLN A 877 -4.87 4.43 37.75
CA GLN A 877 -3.87 5.50 37.85
C GLN A 877 -2.67 5.18 36.97
N ALA A 878 -2.32 6.14 36.13
CA ALA A 878 -1.21 6.09 35.19
C ALA A 878 -0.45 7.45 35.18
N PRO A 879 0.15 7.90 36.30
CA PRO A 879 0.98 9.10 36.30
C PRO A 879 2.21 8.92 35.41
N VAL A 880 2.86 10.01 35.03
CA VAL A 880 4.06 9.97 34.17
C VAL A 880 5.16 9.15 34.86
N GLY A 881 5.73 8.18 34.16
CA GLY A 881 6.72 7.21 34.65
C GLY A 881 6.10 5.88 35.12
N TYR A 882 4.77 5.80 35.21
CA TYR A 882 4.02 4.62 35.65
C TYR A 882 2.82 4.39 34.71
N PRO A 883 3.04 4.07 33.42
CA PRO A 883 1.95 3.81 32.48
C PRO A 883 1.10 2.60 32.92
N ALA A 884 -0.22 2.61 32.71
CA ALA A 884 -1.06 1.48 33.10
C ALA A 884 -0.71 0.24 32.27
N VAL A 885 -0.03 -0.72 32.93
CA VAL A 885 0.48 -1.95 32.33
C VAL A 885 0.12 -3.10 33.26
N PHE A 886 -0.33 -4.20 32.67
CA PHE A 886 -0.75 -5.40 33.38
C PHE A 886 -0.07 -6.62 32.78
N VAL A 887 0.20 -7.60 33.63
CA VAL A 887 0.61 -8.95 33.23
C VAL A 887 -0.50 -9.94 33.59
N ARG A 888 -0.59 -11.07 32.88
CA ARG A 888 -1.48 -12.16 33.31
C ARG A 888 -1.11 -12.64 34.71
N ALA A 889 -2.08 -12.74 35.61
CA ALA A 889 -1.87 -13.25 36.96
C ALA A 889 -1.36 -14.70 36.90
N GLY A 890 -0.29 -15.00 37.65
CA GLY A 890 0.35 -16.33 37.64
C GLY A 890 1.14 -16.69 36.37
N SER A 891 1.28 -15.78 35.40
CA SER A 891 2.09 -16.05 34.19
C SER A 891 3.59 -16.05 34.50
N PRO A 892 4.36 -17.09 34.10
CA PRO A 892 5.82 -17.09 34.22
C PRO A 892 6.50 -15.95 33.45
N VAL A 893 5.87 -15.45 32.36
CA VAL A 893 6.35 -14.27 31.63
C VAL A 893 6.12 -13.01 32.47
N GLY A 894 4.95 -12.90 33.11
CA GLY A 894 4.64 -11.81 34.04
C GLY A 894 5.62 -11.75 35.21
N GLU A 895 5.82 -12.86 35.92
CA GLU A 895 6.72 -12.91 37.08
C GLU A 895 8.18 -12.62 36.69
N ARG A 896 8.66 -13.17 35.56
CA ARG A 896 10.03 -12.87 35.08
C ARG A 896 10.20 -11.39 34.70
N PHE A 897 9.19 -10.77 34.10
CA PHE A 897 9.21 -9.33 33.82
C PHE A 897 9.28 -8.50 35.11
N LEU A 898 8.45 -8.83 36.11
CA LEU A 898 8.49 -8.15 37.42
C LEU A 898 9.83 -8.31 38.14
N THR A 899 10.47 -9.49 38.07
CA THR A 899 11.83 -9.70 38.59
C THR A 899 12.85 -8.83 37.86
N ASN A 900 12.89 -8.87 36.52
CA ASN A 900 13.82 -8.05 35.74
C ASN A 900 13.64 -6.53 36.00
N LEU A 901 12.42 -6.06 36.29
CA LEU A 901 12.18 -4.67 36.67
C LEU A 901 12.78 -4.30 38.03
N ARG A 902 12.78 -5.22 39.01
CA ARG A 902 13.46 -5.02 40.31
C ARG A 902 14.98 -5.00 40.13
N ASP A 903 15.51 -5.95 39.34
CA ASP A 903 16.95 -6.03 39.04
C ASP A 903 17.48 -4.76 38.35
N LEU A 904 16.66 -4.19 37.45
CA LEU A 904 16.94 -2.92 36.77
C LEU A 904 16.55 -1.66 37.57
N LYS A 905 16.12 -1.81 38.83
CA LYS A 905 15.74 -0.72 39.76
C LYS A 905 14.63 0.19 39.21
N VAL A 906 13.64 -0.40 38.55
CA VAL A 906 12.44 0.27 37.99
C VAL A 906 11.23 0.10 38.92
N LEU A 907 11.13 -1.05 39.59
CA LEU A 907 10.21 -1.35 40.71
C LEU A 907 10.91 -1.18 42.05
#